data_AF-A0A7V5PA78-F1
#
_entry.id   AF-A0A7V5PA78-F1
#
_cell.length_a   1.000
_cell.length_b   1.000
_cell.length_c   1.000
_cell.angle_alpha   90.00
_cell.angle_beta   90.00
_cell.angle_gamma   90.00
#
_symmetry.space_group_name_H-M   'P 1'
#
loop_
_entity.id
_entity.type
_entity.pdbx_description
1 polymer ?
#
loop_
_entity_poly.entity_id
_entity_poly.type
_entity_poly.pdbx_seq_one_letter_code
_entity_poly.pdbx_strand_id
1 'polypeptide(L)'
;MTDAYRSQVLVCGGTGCRSANSLAVAEALKSEVERRGLSGEVQIMETGCRGFCAMGPVITIYPEGHFYCQVKVEDVPELVEETLVKGRVVERLAYHVPESQKALPNYTDIPFYRKQMRIALRNCGIINPESIEEYIARDGYQALAKVLNSMTPEQVSEEVKAAGLRGRGGAGFPAGLKWEFCRKAKGSKKYVICNADEGDPGASMDRSILEGDPHGVIEGMLIGAYSIGSDEGYIYCRAEYPLAIKRLRQAIAQAEEYGFIGDNILGSDFSFHLHIKEGAGAFVCGEETAMMASIEGRRGEPRPRPPFPAVSGLWGCPTNINNVETWVNVAPIILRGASWFQSIGTEKSKGTKVFALTGKVNNTGLVEVPMGITLRDIIFDIGGGIPRGKKFKAVQTGGPLGGCLPASLLDTPIDYDSLVAAGAVMGSGGMIVLDEDTCMVEFARYFLTFASAESCGKCVPCRVGGQRMLDIFKRITTGNGTMKDLEDLPVIAQGMRDASLCALGQLTPSPVMSTLRFFREEYLTHILDKRCPNGKCQVLTKAPCISACPAGVDVPAYITLAAQGRYDEALAVHRRTNPFASVCGRACIAFCEKRCKRGEIDDPVAIRLIKRYITENAIVKEWTPEILAEPKDKRVAIIGGGPAGLTAALRLAQQGYKTVVFDALPEPGGMMMVGIPEQRLPRDLVRAEVANILRAGVEVRNNMRWGRDFTLDDLKREGYEAVILAIGTRKKRGLDLPGVELLDEAGIAHDEDGRIKVGFAFETNLERVFAAGDGVIG
;
A
#
# COMPACT_ATOMS: atom_id res chain seq x y z
N MET A 1 -33.18 -26.14 -32.13
CA MET A 1 -32.91 -24.73 -32.47
C MET A 1 -32.67 -24.04 -31.16
N THR A 2 -31.41 -23.78 -30.80
CA THR A 2 -31.10 -23.01 -29.59
C THR A 2 -31.41 -21.56 -29.91
N ASP A 3 -32.44 -21.00 -29.28
CA ASP A 3 -32.75 -19.58 -29.38
C ASP A 3 -31.52 -18.81 -28.88
N ALA A 4 -30.75 -18.24 -29.82
CA ALA A 4 -29.58 -17.46 -29.49
C ALA A 4 -30.05 -16.09 -28.99
N TYR A 5 -29.74 -15.76 -27.73
CA TYR A 5 -30.00 -14.44 -27.19
C TYR A 5 -29.26 -13.38 -28.01
N ARG A 6 -29.96 -12.31 -28.40
CA ARG A 6 -29.41 -11.15 -29.10
C ARG A 6 -28.36 -10.42 -28.25
N SER A 7 -28.58 -10.35 -26.94
CA SER A 7 -27.68 -9.67 -26.00
C SER A 7 -27.49 -10.45 -24.71
N GLN A 8 -26.29 -10.37 -24.15
CA GLN A 8 -25.96 -10.95 -22.84
C GLN A 8 -25.50 -9.85 -21.89
N VAL A 9 -26.12 -9.79 -20.72
CA VAL A 9 -25.82 -8.83 -19.65
C VAL A 9 -25.13 -9.57 -18.51
N LEU A 10 -23.83 -9.35 -18.38
CA LEU A 10 -22.97 -9.99 -17.39
C LEU A 10 -22.88 -9.06 -16.18
N VAL A 11 -23.51 -9.45 -15.08
CA VAL A 11 -23.49 -8.71 -13.82
C VAL A 11 -22.47 -9.35 -12.89
N CYS A 12 -21.48 -8.57 -12.43
CA CYS A 12 -20.45 -9.09 -11.53
C CYS A 12 -21.05 -9.52 -10.18
N GLY A 13 -21.04 -10.84 -9.93
CA GLY A 13 -21.52 -11.48 -8.71
C GLY A 13 -20.41 -11.80 -7.70
N GLY A 14 -19.19 -11.29 -7.88
CA GLY A 14 -18.10 -11.47 -6.93
C GLY A 14 -18.35 -10.71 -5.60
N THR A 15 -17.73 -11.19 -4.51
CA THR A 15 -17.96 -10.65 -3.15
C THR A 15 -17.90 -9.12 -3.03
N GLY A 16 -16.94 -8.46 -3.72
CA GLY A 16 -16.84 -6.98 -3.72
C GLY A 16 -18.07 -6.30 -4.34
N CYS A 17 -18.56 -6.77 -5.48
CA CYS A 17 -19.76 -6.22 -6.11
C CYS A 17 -21.04 -6.57 -5.34
N ARG A 18 -21.11 -7.76 -4.73
CA ARG A 18 -22.23 -8.13 -3.83
C ARG A 18 -22.33 -7.18 -2.64
N SER A 19 -21.20 -6.79 -2.05
CA SER A 19 -21.17 -5.79 -0.97
C SER A 19 -21.60 -4.39 -1.42
N ALA A 20 -21.52 -4.11 -2.73
CA ALA A 20 -22.02 -2.89 -3.37
C ALA A 20 -23.44 -3.05 -3.95
N ASN A 21 -24.20 -4.06 -3.51
CA ASN A 21 -25.59 -4.32 -3.89
C ASN A 21 -25.82 -4.82 -5.33
N SER A 22 -24.84 -5.52 -5.94
CA SER A 22 -24.98 -6.00 -7.33
C SER A 22 -26.11 -7.02 -7.54
N LEU A 23 -26.52 -7.77 -6.52
CA LEU A 23 -27.62 -8.74 -6.63
C LEU A 23 -28.97 -8.05 -6.83
N ALA A 24 -29.21 -6.94 -6.15
CA ALA A 24 -30.43 -6.15 -6.34
C ALA A 24 -30.47 -5.56 -7.76
N VAL A 25 -29.32 -5.15 -8.30
CA VAL A 25 -29.19 -4.68 -9.68
C VAL A 25 -29.50 -5.81 -10.68
N ALA A 26 -28.96 -7.02 -10.46
CA ALA A 26 -29.25 -8.18 -11.29
C ALA A 26 -30.76 -8.52 -11.29
N GLU A 27 -31.41 -8.47 -10.13
CA GLU A 27 -32.84 -8.75 -10.00
C GLU A 27 -33.71 -7.67 -10.66
N ALA A 28 -33.34 -6.40 -10.48
CA ALA A 28 -34.00 -5.29 -11.15
C ALA A 28 -33.87 -5.38 -12.68
N LEU A 29 -32.70 -5.81 -13.19
CA LEU A 29 -32.50 -6.04 -14.62
C LEU A 29 -33.38 -7.15 -15.16
N LYS A 30 -33.49 -8.29 -14.46
CA LYS A 30 -34.40 -9.38 -14.83
C LYS A 30 -35.85 -8.89 -14.91
N SER A 31 -36.30 -8.19 -13.86
CA SER A 31 -37.66 -7.65 -13.77
C SER A 31 -37.95 -6.64 -14.89
N GLU A 32 -37.02 -5.75 -15.21
CA GLU A 32 -37.20 -4.73 -16.26
C GLU A 32 -37.17 -5.35 -17.67
N VAL A 33 -36.29 -6.32 -17.93
CA VAL A 33 -36.26 -7.08 -19.19
C VAL A 33 -37.59 -7.82 -19.41
N GLU A 34 -38.12 -8.46 -18.36
CA GLU A 34 -39.42 -9.12 -18.41
C GLU A 34 -40.56 -8.14 -18.67
N ARG A 35 -40.60 -7.01 -17.95
CA ARG A 35 -41.61 -5.95 -18.14
C ARG A 35 -41.64 -5.39 -19.56
N ARG A 36 -40.49 -5.37 -20.23
CA ARG A 36 -40.31 -4.90 -21.61
C ARG A 36 -40.56 -5.98 -22.67
N GLY A 37 -40.83 -7.22 -22.26
CA GLY A 37 -41.04 -8.36 -23.17
C GLY A 37 -39.77 -8.83 -23.87
N LEU A 38 -38.59 -8.56 -23.29
CA LEU A 38 -37.27 -8.85 -23.89
C LEU A 38 -36.65 -10.18 -23.42
N SER A 39 -37.34 -10.95 -22.58
CA SER A 39 -36.80 -12.18 -21.96
C SER A 39 -36.37 -13.26 -22.96
N GLY A 40 -36.93 -13.27 -24.17
CA GLY A 40 -36.52 -14.18 -25.25
C GLY A 40 -35.30 -13.68 -26.05
N GLU A 41 -34.90 -12.42 -25.88
CA GLU A 41 -33.82 -11.79 -26.64
C GLU A 41 -32.61 -11.42 -25.78
N VAL A 42 -32.80 -11.20 -24.48
CA VAL A 42 -31.75 -10.75 -23.56
C VAL A 42 -31.58 -11.74 -22.42
N GLN A 43 -30.34 -12.21 -22.23
CA GLN A 43 -29.96 -13.03 -21.09
C GLN A 43 -29.29 -12.18 -20.01
N ILE A 44 -29.79 -12.24 -18.78
CA ILE A 44 -29.12 -11.67 -17.60
C ILE A 44 -28.38 -12.78 -16.87
N MET A 45 -27.08 -12.61 -16.66
CA MET A 45 -26.21 -13.62 -16.06
C MET A 45 -25.38 -13.03 -14.94
N GLU A 46 -25.35 -13.70 -13.79
CA GLU A 46 -24.40 -13.39 -12.73
C GLU A 46 -23.06 -14.08 -13.00
N THR A 47 -21.97 -13.32 -13.02
CA THR A 47 -20.64 -13.84 -13.31
C THR A 47 -19.72 -13.85 -12.09
N GLY A 48 -18.55 -14.45 -12.22
CA GLY A 48 -17.44 -14.29 -11.27
C GLY A 48 -16.93 -12.84 -11.12
N CYS A 49 -15.92 -12.65 -10.27
CA CYS A 49 -15.29 -11.34 -10.04
C CYS A 49 -14.61 -10.79 -11.30
N ARG A 50 -14.90 -9.54 -11.68
CA ARG A 50 -14.23 -8.85 -12.82
C ARG A 50 -12.97 -8.08 -12.40
N GLY A 51 -12.64 -8.05 -11.12
CA GLY A 51 -11.42 -7.47 -10.57
C GLY A 51 -11.47 -5.97 -10.28
N PHE A 52 -12.27 -5.15 -10.97
CA PHE A 52 -12.25 -3.69 -10.78
C PHE A 52 -13.16 -3.20 -9.64
N CYS A 53 -12.77 -3.54 -8.40
CA CYS A 53 -13.60 -3.33 -7.20
C CYS A 53 -13.98 -1.86 -6.95
N ALA A 54 -13.09 -0.90 -7.25
CA ALA A 54 -13.38 0.54 -7.08
C ALA A 54 -14.57 1.03 -7.90
N MET A 55 -14.93 0.32 -8.97
CA MET A 55 -16.02 0.67 -9.88
C MET A 55 -17.23 -0.25 -9.75
N GLY A 56 -17.28 -1.11 -8.72
CA GLY A 56 -18.42 -2.01 -8.47
C GLY A 56 -19.69 -1.26 -8.03
N PRO A 57 -20.90 -1.78 -8.34
CA PRO A 57 -21.20 -2.91 -9.24
C PRO A 57 -20.84 -2.62 -10.70
N VAL A 58 -20.21 -3.60 -11.37
CA VAL A 58 -19.87 -3.49 -12.80
C VAL A 58 -20.72 -4.44 -13.64
N ILE A 59 -21.09 -3.99 -14.84
CA ILE A 59 -21.89 -4.74 -15.81
C ILE A 59 -21.18 -4.70 -17.16
N THR A 60 -21.16 -5.83 -17.86
CA THR A 60 -20.71 -5.90 -19.26
C THR A 60 -21.84 -6.38 -20.15
N ILE A 61 -22.10 -5.71 -21.27
CA ILE A 61 -23.14 -6.09 -22.23
C ILE A 61 -22.49 -6.47 -23.56
N TYR A 62 -22.75 -7.70 -24.02
CA TYR A 62 -22.31 -8.22 -25.32
C TYR A 62 -23.49 -8.24 -26.32
N PRO A 63 -23.22 -8.14 -27.64
CA PRO A 63 -21.91 -8.27 -28.31
C PRO A 63 -21.02 -7.00 -28.32
N GLU A 64 -21.56 -5.82 -28.05
CA GLU A 64 -20.84 -4.55 -28.19
C GLU A 64 -19.68 -4.39 -27.19
N GLY A 65 -19.73 -5.10 -26.06
CA GLY A 65 -18.69 -5.07 -25.03
C GLY A 65 -18.78 -3.84 -24.11
N HIS A 66 -19.96 -3.22 -24.04
CA HIS A 66 -20.19 -2.04 -23.21
C HIS A 66 -20.00 -2.34 -21.73
N PHE A 67 -19.22 -1.52 -21.05
CA PHE A 67 -18.80 -1.67 -19.66
C PHE A 67 -19.33 -0.51 -18.81
N TYR A 68 -20.18 -0.85 -17.85
CA TYR A 68 -20.81 0.10 -16.96
C TYR A 68 -20.28 -0.04 -15.53
N CYS A 69 -20.04 1.10 -14.90
CA CYS A 69 -19.46 1.26 -13.57
C CYS A 69 -20.50 1.77 -12.58
N GLN A 70 -20.40 1.33 -11.32
CA GLN A 70 -21.18 1.84 -10.18
C GLN A 70 -22.69 1.86 -10.42
N VAL A 71 -23.20 0.88 -11.17
CA VAL A 71 -24.62 0.80 -11.55
C VAL A 71 -25.47 0.58 -10.31
N LYS A 72 -26.52 1.36 -10.16
CA LYS A 72 -27.51 1.23 -9.09
C LYS A 72 -28.84 0.71 -9.63
N VAL A 73 -29.74 0.33 -8.72
CA VAL A 73 -31.08 -0.16 -9.09
C VAL A 73 -31.86 0.91 -9.85
N GLU A 74 -31.68 2.18 -9.49
CA GLU A 74 -32.38 3.32 -10.12
C GLU A 74 -31.90 3.57 -11.56
N ASP A 75 -30.71 3.09 -11.92
CA ASP A 75 -30.14 3.25 -13.27
C ASP A 75 -30.69 2.20 -14.26
N VAL A 76 -31.29 1.12 -13.76
CA VAL A 76 -31.71 -0.03 -14.59
C VAL A 76 -32.71 0.34 -15.69
N PRO A 77 -33.78 1.13 -15.44
CA PRO A 77 -34.73 1.49 -16.50
C PRO A 77 -34.08 2.24 -17.66
N GLU A 78 -33.14 3.15 -17.38
CA GLU A 78 -32.37 3.88 -18.40
C GLU A 78 -31.42 2.94 -19.14
N LEU A 79 -30.73 2.06 -18.42
CA LEU A 79 -29.79 1.11 -19.01
C LEU A 79 -30.47 0.17 -20.01
N VAL A 80 -31.66 -0.35 -19.65
CA VAL A 80 -32.44 -1.22 -20.55
C VAL A 80 -32.95 -0.43 -21.75
N GLU A 81 -33.48 0.77 -21.54
CA GLU A 81 -34.00 1.63 -22.61
C GLU A 81 -32.92 2.06 -23.61
N GLU A 82 -31.81 2.60 -23.13
CA GLU A 82 -30.78 3.17 -23.99
C GLU A 82 -29.92 2.09 -24.61
N THR A 83 -29.47 1.11 -23.83
CA THR A 83 -28.53 0.10 -24.34
C THR A 83 -29.22 -1.09 -24.97
N LEU A 84 -30.16 -1.74 -24.26
CA LEU A 84 -30.75 -2.99 -24.76
C LEU A 84 -31.82 -2.77 -25.84
N VAL A 85 -32.57 -1.67 -25.77
CA VAL A 85 -33.61 -1.35 -26.78
C VAL A 85 -33.05 -0.51 -27.93
N LYS A 86 -32.28 0.55 -27.63
CA LYS A 86 -31.81 1.52 -28.66
C LYS A 86 -30.38 1.31 -29.13
N GLY A 87 -29.61 0.42 -28.50
CA GLY A 87 -28.21 0.18 -28.87
C GLY A 87 -27.26 1.35 -28.59
N ARG A 88 -27.62 2.25 -27.67
CA ARG A 88 -26.81 3.42 -27.27
C ARG A 88 -26.11 3.21 -25.94
N VAL A 89 -24.94 3.82 -25.82
CA VAL A 89 -24.18 3.85 -24.58
C VAL A 89 -24.78 4.86 -23.61
N VAL A 90 -24.97 4.46 -22.36
CA VAL A 90 -25.26 5.39 -21.26
C VAL A 90 -23.93 6.00 -20.79
N GLU A 91 -23.50 7.11 -21.41
CA GLU A 91 -22.15 7.67 -21.20
C GLU A 91 -21.85 7.95 -19.73
N ARG A 92 -22.81 8.47 -18.96
CA ARG A 92 -22.65 8.76 -17.52
C ARG A 92 -22.29 7.54 -16.67
N LEU A 93 -22.64 6.34 -17.13
CA LEU A 93 -22.34 5.07 -16.45
C LEU A 93 -21.06 4.40 -16.99
N ALA A 94 -20.49 4.90 -18.10
CA ALA A 94 -19.21 4.43 -18.60
C ALA A 94 -18.06 4.86 -17.67
N TYR A 95 -16.89 4.22 -17.82
CA TYR A 95 -15.71 4.65 -17.09
C TYR A 95 -15.23 6.01 -17.59
N HIS A 96 -15.00 6.97 -16.70
CA HIS A 96 -14.47 8.29 -17.06
C HIS A 96 -12.99 8.39 -16.66
N VAL A 97 -12.15 8.77 -17.61
CA VAL A 97 -10.72 9.03 -17.34
C VAL A 97 -10.61 10.26 -16.43
N PRO A 98 -9.98 10.17 -15.24
CA PRO A 98 -9.99 11.28 -14.27
C PRO A 98 -9.52 12.63 -14.82
N GLU A 99 -8.48 12.65 -15.65
CA GLU A 99 -7.86 13.88 -16.15
C GLU A 99 -8.65 14.52 -17.30
N SER A 100 -9.21 13.72 -18.21
CA SER A 100 -9.88 14.21 -19.42
C SER A 100 -11.41 14.18 -19.33
N GLN A 101 -11.95 13.50 -18.31
CA GLN A 101 -13.38 13.18 -18.18
C GLN A 101 -13.95 12.47 -19.41
N LYS A 102 -13.09 11.89 -20.27
CA LYS A 102 -13.53 11.14 -21.44
C LYS A 102 -14.17 9.82 -21.00
N ALA A 103 -15.40 9.59 -21.44
CA ALA A 103 -16.08 8.32 -21.28
C ALA A 103 -15.44 7.22 -22.16
N LEU A 104 -15.15 6.08 -21.55
CA LEU A 104 -14.61 4.88 -22.19
C LEU A 104 -15.65 3.76 -22.05
N PRO A 105 -16.45 3.48 -23.10
CA PRO A 105 -17.53 2.51 -23.02
C PRO A 105 -17.06 1.07 -23.07
N ASN A 106 -15.85 0.78 -23.57
CA ASN A 106 -15.35 -0.58 -23.70
C ASN A 106 -14.29 -0.86 -22.65
N TYR A 107 -14.39 -2.00 -21.98
CA TYR A 107 -13.46 -2.32 -20.88
C TYR A 107 -12.01 -2.49 -21.35
N THR A 108 -11.77 -2.86 -22.61
CA THR A 108 -10.44 -3.01 -23.20
C THR A 108 -9.67 -1.69 -23.30
N ASP A 109 -10.38 -0.57 -23.34
CA ASP A 109 -9.80 0.77 -23.42
C ASP A 109 -9.47 1.34 -22.04
N ILE A 110 -10.03 0.75 -20.97
CA ILE A 110 -9.86 1.21 -19.60
C ILE A 110 -8.42 0.93 -19.13
N PRO A 111 -7.68 1.94 -18.62
CA PRO A 111 -6.29 1.78 -18.16
C PRO A 111 -6.08 0.62 -17.18
N PHE A 112 -7.04 0.39 -16.29
CA PHE A 112 -7.02 -0.71 -15.32
C PHE A 112 -6.85 -2.09 -15.98
N TYR A 113 -7.45 -2.34 -17.15
CA TYR A 113 -7.37 -3.62 -17.84
C TYR A 113 -6.26 -3.70 -18.88
N ARG A 114 -5.83 -2.55 -19.42
CA ARG A 114 -4.96 -2.48 -20.61
C ARG A 114 -3.62 -3.18 -20.48
N LYS A 115 -2.99 -3.11 -19.30
CA LYS A 115 -1.68 -3.74 -19.01
C LYS A 115 -1.80 -5.14 -18.40
N GLN A 116 -3.01 -5.65 -18.23
CA GLN A 116 -3.23 -6.97 -17.65
C GLN A 116 -3.13 -8.08 -18.71
N MET A 117 -2.60 -9.23 -18.31
CA MET A 117 -2.61 -10.47 -19.09
C MET A 117 -3.27 -11.55 -18.26
N ARG A 118 -4.53 -11.87 -18.57
CA ARG A 118 -5.36 -12.76 -17.74
C ARG A 118 -5.26 -14.22 -18.17
N ILE A 119 -4.54 -15.04 -17.39
CA ILE A 119 -4.39 -16.49 -17.56
C ILE A 119 -5.11 -17.20 -16.40
N ALA A 120 -4.75 -16.86 -15.16
CA ALA A 120 -5.38 -17.40 -13.96
C ALA A 120 -6.80 -16.88 -13.78
N LEU A 121 -7.05 -15.61 -14.13
CA LEU A 121 -8.36 -14.97 -14.06
C LEU A 121 -9.13 -15.01 -15.39
N ARG A 122 -8.74 -15.85 -16.37
CA ARG A 122 -9.25 -15.82 -17.76
C ARG A 122 -10.78 -15.93 -17.88
N ASN A 123 -11.42 -16.69 -16.98
CA ASN A 123 -12.87 -16.92 -16.98
C ASN A 123 -13.61 -16.02 -15.97
N CYS A 124 -12.90 -15.44 -15.01
CA CYS A 124 -13.51 -14.63 -13.96
C CYS A 124 -14.20 -13.38 -14.54
N GLY A 125 -15.51 -13.28 -14.31
CA GLY A 125 -16.35 -12.21 -14.85
C GLY A 125 -16.70 -12.35 -16.33
N ILE A 126 -16.51 -13.55 -16.90
CA ILE A 126 -16.94 -13.90 -18.26
C ILE A 126 -17.98 -15.02 -18.23
N ILE A 127 -17.79 -16.01 -17.35
CA ILE A 127 -18.74 -17.14 -17.19
C ILE A 127 -19.60 -16.99 -15.93
N ASN A 128 -20.73 -17.68 -15.94
CA ASN A 128 -21.45 -18.11 -14.76
C ASN A 128 -20.66 -19.23 -14.05
N PRO A 129 -20.10 -18.98 -12.85
CA PRO A 129 -19.29 -19.97 -12.14
C PRO A 129 -20.09 -21.16 -11.59
N GLU A 130 -21.42 -21.13 -11.70
CA GLU A 130 -22.34 -22.19 -11.27
C GLU A 130 -22.82 -23.08 -12.44
N SER A 131 -22.36 -22.84 -13.68
CA SER A 131 -22.61 -23.67 -14.86
C SER A 131 -21.32 -24.31 -15.38
N ILE A 132 -21.28 -25.64 -15.39
CA ILE A 132 -20.15 -26.41 -15.94
C ILE A 132 -20.09 -26.28 -17.47
N GLU A 133 -21.24 -26.12 -18.13
CA GLU A 133 -21.36 -26.01 -19.58
C GLU A 133 -20.67 -24.77 -20.11
N GLU A 134 -20.73 -23.64 -19.39
CA GLU A 134 -20.02 -22.42 -19.76
C GLU A 134 -18.50 -22.56 -19.62
N TYR A 135 -18.02 -23.36 -18.65
CA TYR A 135 -16.61 -23.70 -18.55
C TYR A 135 -16.18 -24.58 -19.73
N ILE A 136 -16.95 -25.62 -20.07
CA ILE A 136 -16.71 -26.52 -21.22
C ILE A 136 -16.70 -25.74 -22.54
N ALA A 137 -17.64 -24.81 -22.73
CA ALA A 137 -17.72 -23.96 -23.92
C ALA A 137 -16.49 -23.05 -24.10
N ARG A 138 -15.65 -22.92 -23.08
CA ARG A 138 -14.40 -22.15 -23.08
C ARG A 138 -13.18 -23.05 -22.87
N ASP A 139 -13.16 -24.18 -23.59
CA ASP A 139 -12.08 -25.18 -23.59
C ASP A 139 -11.92 -25.95 -22.26
N GLY A 140 -12.90 -25.85 -21.37
CA GLY A 140 -12.89 -26.54 -20.08
C GLY A 140 -12.87 -28.06 -20.21
N TYR A 141 -12.05 -28.72 -19.40
CA TYR A 141 -11.80 -30.18 -19.43
C TYR A 141 -11.14 -30.72 -20.71
N GLN A 142 -10.88 -29.86 -21.70
CA GLN A 142 -10.15 -30.26 -22.91
C GLN A 142 -8.68 -30.61 -22.59
N ALA A 143 -8.07 -29.95 -21.60
CA ALA A 143 -6.70 -30.24 -21.20
C ALA A 143 -6.63 -31.61 -20.50
N LEU A 144 -7.60 -31.91 -19.64
CA LEU A 144 -7.75 -33.24 -19.04
C LEU A 144 -7.91 -34.32 -20.10
N ALA A 145 -8.81 -34.13 -21.07
CA ALA A 145 -9.02 -35.08 -22.16
C ALA A 145 -7.73 -35.31 -22.98
N LYS A 146 -6.98 -34.25 -23.29
CA LYS A 146 -5.68 -34.35 -23.97
C LYS A 146 -4.67 -35.17 -23.15
N VAL A 147 -4.58 -34.91 -21.85
CA VAL A 147 -3.64 -35.59 -20.95
C VAL A 147 -3.93 -37.08 -20.89
N LEU A 148 -5.18 -37.47 -20.65
CA LEU A 148 -5.57 -38.88 -20.51
C LEU A 148 -5.39 -39.70 -21.80
N ASN A 149 -5.55 -39.07 -22.97
CA ASN A 149 -5.50 -39.76 -24.26
C ASN A 149 -4.13 -39.72 -24.94
N SER A 150 -3.24 -38.80 -24.58
CA SER A 150 -2.06 -38.52 -25.41
C SER A 150 -0.78 -38.24 -24.63
N MET A 151 -0.81 -38.21 -23.30
CA MET A 151 0.37 -37.94 -22.48
C MET A 151 0.52 -39.01 -21.41
N THR A 152 1.76 -39.43 -21.14
CA THR A 152 2.06 -40.20 -19.94
C THR A 152 2.09 -39.28 -18.71
N PRO A 153 1.90 -39.81 -17.50
CA PRO A 153 2.00 -39.01 -16.28
C PRO A 153 3.33 -38.25 -16.11
N GLU A 154 4.44 -38.86 -16.55
CA GLU A 154 5.77 -38.25 -16.58
C GLU A 154 5.81 -37.04 -17.52
N GLN A 155 5.31 -37.20 -18.75
CA GLN A 155 5.28 -36.12 -19.75
C GLN A 155 4.50 -34.91 -19.24
N VAL A 156 3.43 -35.12 -18.46
CA VAL A 156 2.67 -34.02 -17.84
C VAL A 156 3.56 -33.24 -16.85
N SER A 157 4.27 -33.93 -15.97
CA SER A 157 5.18 -33.27 -15.01
C SER A 157 6.35 -32.55 -15.71
N GLU A 158 6.84 -33.12 -16.80
CA GLU A 158 7.90 -32.54 -17.63
C GLU A 158 7.42 -31.29 -18.35
N GLU A 159 6.20 -31.28 -18.89
CA GLU A 159 5.60 -30.11 -19.55
C GLU A 159 5.43 -28.95 -18.56
N VAL A 160 4.89 -29.22 -17.36
CA VAL A 160 4.72 -28.19 -16.32
C VAL A 160 6.08 -27.70 -15.77
N LYS A 161 7.06 -28.61 -15.66
CA LYS A 161 8.44 -28.26 -15.28
C LYS A 161 9.11 -27.41 -16.36
N ALA A 162 8.96 -27.78 -17.63
CA ALA A 162 9.48 -27.04 -18.78
C ALA A 162 8.83 -25.64 -18.85
N ALA A 163 7.53 -25.51 -18.59
CA ALA A 163 6.86 -24.21 -18.55
C ALA A 163 7.49 -23.24 -17.52
N GLY A 164 8.21 -23.75 -16.52
CA GLY A 164 8.82 -22.93 -15.48
C GLY A 164 7.80 -22.39 -14.47
N LEU A 165 6.66 -23.07 -14.31
CA LEU A 165 5.65 -22.69 -13.32
C LEU A 165 6.22 -22.80 -11.90
N ARG A 166 6.27 -21.66 -11.21
CA ARG A 166 6.65 -21.55 -9.79
C ARG A 166 5.39 -21.44 -8.94
N GLY A 167 5.38 -22.08 -7.78
CA GLY A 167 4.24 -22.08 -6.86
C GLY A 167 3.81 -20.66 -6.47
N ARG A 168 2.51 -20.38 -6.64
CA ARG A 168 1.94 -19.03 -6.50
C ARG A 168 1.55 -18.62 -5.08
N GLY A 169 1.64 -19.53 -4.11
CA GLY A 169 1.42 -19.25 -2.68
C GLY A 169 2.56 -18.53 -1.95
N GLY A 170 3.55 -17.96 -2.67
CA GLY A 170 4.61 -17.13 -2.08
C GLY A 170 6.04 -17.63 -2.26
N ALA A 171 6.35 -18.88 -1.86
CA ALA A 171 7.72 -19.38 -1.87
C ALA A 171 8.34 -19.55 -3.28
N GLY A 172 7.51 -19.66 -4.32
CA GLY A 172 8.00 -19.78 -5.69
C GLY A 172 8.77 -21.06 -5.98
N PHE A 173 8.49 -22.18 -5.30
CA PHE A 173 9.14 -23.45 -5.62
C PHE A 173 8.65 -24.00 -6.98
N PRO A 174 9.52 -24.58 -7.85
CA PRO A 174 9.10 -25.12 -9.15
C PRO A 174 8.03 -26.22 -9.01
N ALA A 175 6.84 -26.01 -9.59
CA ALA A 175 5.68 -26.89 -9.40
C ALA A 175 5.91 -28.28 -10.00
N GLY A 176 6.35 -28.36 -11.27
CA GLY A 176 6.61 -29.64 -11.94
C GLY A 176 7.68 -30.48 -11.24
N LEU A 177 8.71 -29.86 -10.66
CA LEU A 177 9.71 -30.56 -9.84
C LEU A 177 9.10 -31.13 -8.55
N LYS A 178 8.20 -30.38 -7.89
CA LYS A 178 7.47 -30.85 -6.71
C LYS A 178 6.62 -32.08 -7.04
N TRP A 179 5.99 -32.08 -8.22
CA TRP A 179 5.18 -33.20 -8.71
C TRP A 179 6.05 -34.42 -8.98
N GLU A 180 7.19 -34.23 -9.65
CA GLU A 180 8.17 -35.28 -9.91
C GLU A 180 8.67 -35.95 -8.62
N PHE A 181 8.99 -35.16 -7.58
CA PHE A 181 9.39 -35.71 -6.28
C PHE A 181 8.29 -36.55 -5.63
N CYS A 182 7.04 -36.08 -5.67
CA CYS A 182 5.90 -36.82 -5.11
C CYS A 182 5.61 -38.10 -5.91
N ARG A 183 5.76 -38.04 -7.23
CA ARG A 183 5.59 -39.21 -8.10
C ARG A 183 6.64 -40.29 -7.79
N LYS A 184 7.90 -39.90 -7.63
CA LYS A 184 9.02 -40.82 -7.38
C LYS A 184 9.08 -41.36 -5.94
N ALA A 185 8.35 -40.75 -5.01
CA ALA A 185 8.30 -41.21 -3.63
C ALA A 185 7.65 -42.60 -3.50
N LYS A 186 8.16 -43.40 -2.55
CA LYS A 186 7.66 -44.75 -2.28
C LYS A 186 6.27 -44.69 -1.66
N GLY A 187 5.36 -45.53 -2.14
CA GLY A 187 3.98 -45.65 -1.65
C GLY A 187 3.00 -45.74 -2.82
N SER A 188 2.03 -46.66 -2.73
CA SER A 188 0.97 -46.79 -3.73
C SER A 188 -0.08 -45.68 -3.59
N LYS A 189 -0.46 -45.35 -2.35
CA LYS A 189 -1.40 -44.25 -2.04
C LYS A 189 -0.66 -42.91 -2.01
N LYS A 190 -1.18 -41.91 -2.71
CA LYS A 190 -0.66 -40.55 -2.75
C LYS A 190 -1.82 -39.56 -2.74
N TYR A 191 -1.58 -38.37 -2.22
CA TYR A 191 -2.59 -37.32 -2.13
C TYR A 191 -2.17 -36.05 -2.86
N VAL A 192 -3.15 -35.31 -3.37
CA VAL A 192 -2.96 -33.92 -3.81
C VAL A 192 -3.83 -32.98 -2.99
N ILE A 193 -3.29 -31.81 -2.65
CA ILE A 193 -4.00 -30.81 -1.85
C ILE A 193 -3.96 -29.47 -2.58
N CYS A 194 -5.12 -28.85 -2.73
CA CYS A 194 -5.25 -27.44 -3.04
C CYS A 194 -5.30 -26.64 -1.74
N ASN A 195 -4.27 -25.82 -1.54
CA ASN A 195 -4.19 -24.87 -0.45
C ASN A 195 -4.97 -23.60 -0.85
N ALA A 196 -6.16 -23.46 -0.28
CA ALA A 196 -7.05 -22.30 -0.40
C ALA A 196 -7.21 -21.56 0.96
N ASP A 197 -6.19 -21.61 1.81
CA ASP A 197 -6.13 -20.87 3.08
C ASP A 197 -5.45 -19.51 2.88
N GLU A 198 -6.08 -18.66 2.05
CA GLU A 198 -5.62 -17.31 1.75
C GLU A 198 -5.87 -16.37 2.94
N GLY A 199 -5.08 -16.52 4.00
CA GLY A 199 -5.24 -15.80 5.26
C GLY A 199 -4.62 -14.40 5.29
N ASP A 200 -3.86 -13.99 4.26
CA ASP A 200 -3.16 -12.71 4.22
C ASP A 200 -4.16 -11.53 4.19
N PRO A 201 -4.06 -10.55 5.12
CA PRO A 201 -4.90 -9.36 5.05
C PRO A 201 -4.69 -8.61 3.73
N GLY A 202 -5.78 -8.25 3.06
CA GLY A 202 -5.76 -7.58 1.77
C GLY A 202 -5.60 -8.52 0.56
N ALA A 203 -5.45 -9.83 0.77
CA ALA A 203 -5.46 -10.83 -0.30
C ALA A 203 -6.88 -11.32 -0.61
N SER A 204 -7.18 -11.55 -1.90
CA SER A 204 -8.46 -12.13 -2.35
C SER A 204 -8.39 -12.73 -3.76
N MET A 205 -7.19 -13.10 -4.18
CA MET A 205 -6.89 -13.65 -5.50
C MET A 205 -7.44 -15.07 -5.60
N ASP A 206 -7.08 -15.92 -4.64
CA ASP A 206 -7.55 -17.30 -4.57
C ASP A 206 -9.07 -17.34 -4.40
N ARG A 207 -9.60 -16.48 -3.51
CA ARG A 207 -11.06 -16.33 -3.35
C ARG A 207 -11.76 -16.08 -4.67
N SER A 208 -11.25 -15.12 -5.45
CA SER A 208 -11.90 -14.71 -6.69
C SER A 208 -11.83 -15.77 -7.77
N ILE A 209 -10.77 -16.58 -7.79
CA ILE A 209 -10.65 -17.75 -8.67
C ILE A 209 -11.67 -18.81 -8.23
N LEU A 210 -11.74 -19.18 -6.95
CA LEU A 210 -12.66 -20.21 -6.47
C LEU A 210 -14.13 -19.78 -6.61
N GLU A 211 -14.43 -18.50 -6.43
CA GLU A 211 -15.77 -17.95 -6.64
C GLU A 211 -16.10 -17.80 -8.13
N GLY A 212 -15.12 -17.58 -9.02
CA GLY A 212 -15.34 -17.18 -10.41
C GLY A 212 -15.02 -18.23 -11.47
N ASP A 213 -14.19 -19.22 -11.17
CA ASP A 213 -13.75 -20.32 -12.04
C ASP A 213 -13.33 -21.55 -11.20
N PRO A 214 -14.25 -22.15 -10.41
CA PRO A 214 -13.93 -23.32 -9.59
C PRO A 214 -13.50 -24.53 -10.45
N HIS A 215 -14.11 -24.73 -11.62
CA HIS A 215 -13.76 -25.83 -12.53
C HIS A 215 -12.32 -25.72 -13.05
N GLY A 216 -11.81 -24.52 -13.31
CA GLY A 216 -10.40 -24.33 -13.69
C GLY A 216 -9.40 -24.83 -12.64
N VAL A 217 -9.75 -24.74 -11.35
CA VAL A 217 -8.92 -25.28 -10.26
C VAL A 217 -9.03 -26.80 -10.20
N ILE A 218 -10.25 -27.33 -10.30
CA ILE A 218 -10.55 -28.77 -10.29
C ILE A 218 -9.83 -29.48 -11.45
N GLU A 219 -9.91 -28.95 -12.67
CA GLU A 219 -9.21 -29.52 -13.83
C GLU A 219 -7.69 -29.53 -13.63
N GLY A 220 -7.13 -28.45 -13.08
CA GLY A 220 -5.70 -28.41 -12.74
C GLY A 220 -5.31 -29.48 -11.71
N MET A 221 -6.14 -29.71 -10.69
CA MET A 221 -5.93 -30.77 -9.71
C MET A 221 -6.01 -32.17 -10.33
N LEU A 222 -6.99 -32.42 -11.22
CA LEU A 222 -7.14 -33.69 -11.93
C LEU A 222 -5.90 -34.03 -12.76
N ILE A 223 -5.39 -33.05 -13.53
CA ILE A 223 -4.17 -33.21 -14.34
C ILE A 223 -2.95 -33.49 -13.44
N GLY A 224 -2.82 -32.77 -12.32
CA GLY A 224 -1.75 -33.00 -11.35
C GLY A 224 -1.85 -34.36 -10.67
N ALA A 225 -3.04 -34.77 -10.29
CA ALA A 225 -3.31 -36.07 -9.67
C ALA A 225 -2.94 -37.23 -10.61
N TYR A 226 -3.33 -37.13 -11.89
CA TYR A 226 -2.90 -38.08 -12.92
C TYR A 226 -1.37 -38.15 -13.03
N SER A 227 -0.70 -36.99 -13.11
CA SER A 227 0.76 -36.92 -13.19
C SER A 227 1.45 -37.53 -11.97
N ILE A 228 0.93 -37.32 -10.76
CA ILE A 228 1.52 -37.81 -9.51
C ILE A 228 1.21 -39.31 -9.27
N GLY A 229 0.11 -39.80 -9.84
CA GLY A 229 -0.47 -41.11 -9.53
C GLY A 229 -1.22 -41.06 -8.20
N SER A 230 -2.06 -40.04 -8.01
CA SER A 230 -2.92 -39.86 -6.85
C SER A 230 -4.37 -40.10 -7.26
N ASP A 231 -5.09 -40.87 -6.46
CA ASP A 231 -6.51 -41.24 -6.62
C ASP A 231 -7.43 -40.41 -5.71
N GLU A 232 -6.87 -39.54 -4.88
CA GLU A 232 -7.62 -38.80 -3.86
C GLU A 232 -6.99 -37.42 -3.57
N GLY A 233 -7.83 -36.41 -3.47
CA GLY A 233 -7.39 -35.04 -3.18
C GLY A 233 -8.30 -34.25 -2.25
N TYR A 234 -7.74 -33.17 -1.73
CA TYR A 234 -8.40 -32.28 -0.78
C TYR A 234 -8.27 -30.82 -1.21
N ILE A 235 -9.36 -30.07 -1.19
CA ILE A 235 -9.33 -28.61 -1.21
C ILE A 235 -9.47 -28.14 0.25
N TYR A 236 -8.38 -27.62 0.81
CA TYR A 236 -8.43 -26.99 2.13
C TYR A 236 -8.82 -25.52 1.98
N CYS A 237 -10.09 -25.21 2.21
CA CYS A 237 -10.65 -23.87 2.01
C CYS A 237 -11.02 -23.25 3.35
N ARG A 238 -10.59 -22.02 3.58
CA ARG A 238 -10.87 -21.29 4.81
C ARG A 238 -12.38 -21.04 5.01
N ALA A 239 -12.86 -21.16 6.25
CA ALA A 239 -14.28 -20.99 6.58
C ALA A 239 -14.80 -19.57 6.32
N GLU A 240 -13.92 -18.56 6.25
CA GLU A 240 -14.32 -17.19 5.93
C GLU A 240 -14.71 -16.99 4.46
N TYR A 241 -14.60 -18.02 3.59
CA TYR A 241 -15.00 -17.99 2.18
C TYR A 241 -16.27 -18.83 1.90
N PRO A 242 -17.43 -18.50 2.49
CA PRO A 242 -18.64 -19.33 2.36
C PRO A 242 -19.16 -19.44 0.92
N LEU A 243 -19.01 -18.38 0.11
CA LEU A 243 -19.42 -18.40 -1.30
C LEU A 243 -18.53 -19.33 -2.14
N ALA A 244 -17.21 -19.30 -1.91
CA ALA A 244 -16.27 -20.20 -2.56
C ALA A 244 -16.60 -21.66 -2.20
N ILE A 245 -16.83 -21.97 -0.92
CA ILE A 245 -17.19 -23.31 -0.46
C ILE A 245 -18.49 -23.79 -1.13
N LYS A 246 -19.53 -22.93 -1.19
CA LYS A 246 -20.80 -23.24 -1.88
C LYS A 246 -20.54 -23.60 -3.35
N ARG A 247 -19.81 -22.76 -4.08
CA ARG A 247 -19.55 -22.96 -5.52
C ARG A 247 -18.65 -24.16 -5.79
N LEU A 248 -17.66 -24.42 -4.93
CA LEU A 248 -16.83 -25.62 -5.02
C LEU A 248 -17.64 -26.90 -4.84
N ARG A 249 -18.55 -26.96 -3.86
CA ARG A 249 -19.44 -28.11 -3.67
C ARG A 249 -20.27 -28.40 -4.91
N GLN A 250 -20.83 -27.35 -5.50
CA GLN A 250 -21.61 -27.45 -6.73
C GLN A 250 -20.76 -27.91 -7.92
N ALA A 251 -19.59 -27.31 -8.11
CA ALA A 251 -18.68 -27.66 -9.20
C ALA A 251 -18.15 -29.10 -9.11
N ILE A 252 -17.88 -29.60 -7.89
CA ILE A 252 -17.51 -31.01 -7.68
C ILE A 252 -18.68 -31.93 -8.06
N ALA A 253 -19.89 -31.63 -7.58
CA ALA A 253 -21.08 -32.45 -7.90
C ALA A 253 -21.37 -32.48 -9.41
N GLN A 254 -21.26 -31.33 -10.10
CA GLN A 254 -21.40 -31.26 -11.56
C GLN A 254 -20.31 -32.06 -12.28
N ALA A 255 -19.05 -31.98 -11.81
CA ALA A 255 -17.95 -32.73 -12.39
C ALA A 255 -18.09 -34.26 -12.19
N GLU A 256 -18.66 -34.69 -11.06
CA GLU A 256 -19.04 -36.10 -10.82
C GLU A 256 -20.15 -36.55 -11.77
N GLU A 257 -21.21 -35.75 -11.93
CA GLU A 257 -22.34 -36.03 -12.83
C GLU A 257 -21.90 -36.19 -14.30
N TYR A 258 -20.99 -35.34 -14.75
CA TYR A 258 -20.43 -35.37 -16.11
C TYR A 258 -19.31 -36.41 -16.30
N GLY A 259 -18.90 -37.13 -15.25
CA GLY A 259 -17.85 -38.15 -15.32
C GLY A 259 -16.42 -37.60 -15.44
N PHE A 260 -16.18 -36.36 -15.00
CA PHE A 260 -14.85 -35.75 -14.89
C PHE A 260 -14.16 -36.02 -13.54
N ILE A 261 -14.92 -36.39 -12.50
CA ILE A 261 -14.46 -36.84 -11.18
C ILE A 261 -15.12 -38.19 -10.88
N GLY A 262 -14.45 -39.05 -10.13
CA GLY A 262 -14.95 -40.35 -9.72
C GLY A 262 -14.12 -41.48 -10.32
N ASP A 263 -14.77 -42.60 -10.58
CA ASP A 263 -14.12 -43.79 -11.12
C ASP A 263 -14.03 -43.78 -12.64
N ASN A 264 -12.90 -44.25 -13.18
CA ASN A 264 -12.66 -44.41 -14.61
C ASN A 264 -12.99 -43.15 -15.43
N ILE A 265 -12.39 -42.03 -15.04
CA ILE A 265 -12.67 -40.69 -15.58
C ILE A 265 -12.54 -40.70 -17.11
N LEU A 266 -13.57 -40.21 -17.80
CA LEU A 266 -13.68 -40.23 -19.27
C LEU A 266 -13.45 -41.61 -19.91
N GLY A 267 -13.76 -42.69 -19.18
CA GLY A 267 -13.55 -44.07 -19.63
C GLY A 267 -12.09 -44.54 -19.61
N SER A 268 -11.20 -43.80 -18.96
CA SER A 268 -9.80 -44.20 -18.75
C SER A 268 -9.62 -45.08 -17.51
N ASP A 269 -8.41 -45.62 -17.29
CA ASP A 269 -8.05 -46.36 -16.07
C ASP A 269 -7.77 -45.45 -14.86
N PHE A 270 -7.94 -44.13 -15.00
CA PHE A 270 -7.66 -43.16 -13.95
C PHE A 270 -8.93 -42.82 -13.15
N SER A 271 -8.88 -43.02 -11.84
CA SER A 271 -9.92 -42.59 -10.89
C SER A 271 -9.38 -41.48 -9.99
N PHE A 272 -10.24 -40.55 -9.60
CA PHE A 272 -9.90 -39.48 -8.66
C PHE A 272 -11.11 -39.00 -7.87
N HIS A 273 -10.99 -38.97 -6.54
CA HIS A 273 -12.01 -38.42 -5.64
C HIS A 273 -11.53 -37.13 -4.99
N LEU A 274 -12.42 -36.15 -4.87
CA LEU A 274 -12.07 -34.81 -4.38
C LEU A 274 -12.95 -34.40 -3.21
N HIS A 275 -12.31 -34.00 -2.10
CA HIS A 275 -12.99 -33.61 -0.88
C HIS A 275 -12.74 -32.16 -0.53
N ILE A 276 -13.71 -31.49 0.11
CA ILE A 276 -13.52 -30.15 0.67
C ILE A 276 -13.30 -30.29 2.17
N LYS A 277 -12.19 -29.73 2.66
CA LYS A 277 -11.95 -29.52 4.09
C LYS A 277 -12.08 -28.04 4.41
N GLU A 278 -13.08 -27.71 5.22
CA GLU A 278 -13.22 -26.36 5.76
C GLU A 278 -12.18 -26.11 6.86
N GLY A 279 -11.49 -24.97 6.77
CA GLY A 279 -10.58 -24.48 7.81
C GLY A 279 -11.33 -23.99 9.05
N ALA A 280 -10.60 -23.65 10.09
CA ALA A 280 -11.16 -23.23 11.38
C ALA A 280 -10.61 -21.88 11.86
N GLY A 281 -10.27 -20.99 10.92
CA GLY A 281 -9.86 -19.61 11.20
C GLY A 281 -8.45 -19.45 11.79
N ALA A 282 -7.48 -20.26 11.35
CA ALA A 282 -6.10 -20.19 11.82
C ALA A 282 -5.15 -19.91 10.64
N PHE A 283 -4.52 -18.74 10.59
CA PHE A 283 -3.63 -18.32 9.50
C PHE A 283 -2.45 -19.28 9.30
N VAL A 284 -1.95 -19.88 10.37
CA VAL A 284 -0.86 -20.85 10.31
C VAL A 284 -1.20 -22.10 9.51
N CYS A 285 -2.49 -22.43 9.32
CA CYS A 285 -2.92 -23.55 8.49
C CYS A 285 -2.66 -23.34 6.99
N GLY A 286 -2.28 -22.15 6.55
CA GLY A 286 -1.73 -21.93 5.21
C GLY A 286 -0.34 -22.55 5.03
N GLU A 287 0.37 -22.89 6.12
CA GLU A 287 1.61 -23.65 6.09
C GLU A 287 1.34 -25.13 5.77
N GLU A 288 2.10 -25.69 4.84
CA GLU A 288 1.80 -27.00 4.23
C GLU A 288 1.66 -28.16 5.24
N THR A 289 2.45 -28.18 6.32
CA THR A 289 2.38 -29.26 7.32
C THR A 289 1.33 -29.02 8.40
N ALA A 290 1.06 -27.76 8.72
CA ALA A 290 -0.05 -27.38 9.58
C ALA A 290 -1.41 -27.68 8.92
N MET A 291 -1.53 -27.41 7.61
CA MET A 291 -2.68 -27.77 6.78
C MET A 291 -3.00 -29.26 6.87
N MET A 292 -2.00 -30.11 6.61
CA MET A 292 -2.16 -31.56 6.70
C MET A 292 -2.60 -31.99 8.10
N ALA A 293 -2.02 -31.40 9.15
CA ALA A 293 -2.45 -31.67 10.52
C ALA A 293 -3.94 -31.34 10.75
N SER A 294 -4.43 -30.24 10.18
CA SER A 294 -5.84 -29.85 10.25
C SER A 294 -6.76 -30.80 9.46
N ILE A 295 -6.33 -31.27 8.28
CA ILE A 295 -7.06 -32.30 7.51
C ILE A 295 -7.17 -33.60 8.32
N GLU A 296 -6.09 -34.02 8.97
CA GLU A 296 -6.05 -35.19 9.86
C GLU A 296 -6.85 -35.02 11.16
N GLY A 297 -7.51 -33.88 11.39
CA GLY A 297 -8.29 -33.60 12.60
C GLY A 297 -7.45 -33.23 13.83
N ARG A 298 -6.18 -32.86 13.63
CA ARG A 298 -5.26 -32.42 14.69
C ARG A 298 -5.13 -30.90 14.70
N ARG A 299 -4.51 -30.34 15.74
CA ARG A 299 -4.16 -28.90 15.79
C ARG A 299 -3.17 -28.57 14.67
N GLY A 300 -3.37 -27.43 14.01
CA GLY A 300 -2.56 -26.92 12.90
C GLY A 300 -1.17 -26.44 13.32
N GLU A 301 -0.29 -27.38 13.68
CA GLU A 301 1.07 -27.07 14.08
C GLU A 301 2.08 -27.55 13.02
N PRO A 302 2.98 -26.67 12.55
CA PRO A 302 4.03 -27.08 11.62
C PRO A 302 4.91 -28.20 12.17
N ARG A 303 5.33 -29.10 11.26
CA ARG A 303 6.23 -30.22 11.56
C ARG A 303 7.66 -29.89 11.10
N PRO A 304 8.70 -30.37 11.81
CA PRO A 304 10.07 -30.29 11.31
C PRO A 304 10.20 -30.96 9.95
N ARG A 305 11.03 -30.38 9.08
CA ARG A 305 11.42 -30.95 7.78
C ARG A 305 12.94 -31.16 7.82
N PRO A 306 13.47 -32.29 7.31
CA PRO A 306 12.77 -33.44 6.71
C PRO A 306 11.99 -34.33 7.72
N PRO A 307 11.06 -35.19 7.24
CA PRO A 307 10.68 -35.38 5.83
C PRO A 307 9.78 -34.27 5.28
N PHE A 308 9.90 -34.00 3.97
CA PHE A 308 9.01 -33.07 3.25
C PHE A 308 7.68 -33.77 2.87
N PRO A 309 6.57 -33.02 2.70
CA PRO A 309 5.27 -33.60 2.37
C PRO A 309 5.26 -34.48 1.11
N ALA A 310 6.05 -34.10 0.10
CA ALA A 310 6.19 -34.86 -1.14
C ALA A 310 6.77 -36.27 -0.93
N VAL A 311 7.41 -36.53 0.21
CA VAL A 311 7.93 -37.85 0.58
C VAL A 311 7.04 -38.52 1.62
N SER A 312 6.66 -37.78 2.66
CA SER A 312 5.75 -38.26 3.72
C SER A 312 4.95 -37.08 4.26
N GLY A 313 3.68 -37.03 3.87
CA GLY A 313 2.74 -35.95 4.15
C GLY A 313 1.50 -36.44 4.88
N LEU A 314 0.35 -36.30 4.23
CA LEU A 314 -0.97 -36.60 4.78
C LEU A 314 -1.05 -38.09 5.12
N TRP A 315 -1.32 -38.39 6.39
CA TRP A 315 -1.31 -39.75 6.94
C TRP A 315 -0.01 -40.54 6.65
N GLY A 316 1.10 -39.84 6.48
CA GLY A 316 2.41 -40.44 6.19
C GLY A 316 2.64 -40.79 4.71
N CYS A 317 1.64 -40.61 3.83
CA CYS A 317 1.74 -40.88 2.40
C CYS A 317 2.37 -39.71 1.63
N PRO A 318 3.05 -39.94 0.49
CA PRO A 318 3.50 -38.87 -0.38
C PRO A 318 2.36 -37.93 -0.75
N THR A 319 2.53 -36.64 -0.49
CA THR A 319 1.49 -35.64 -0.65
C THR A 319 2.02 -34.42 -1.37
N ASN A 320 1.36 -34.05 -2.47
CA ASN A 320 1.65 -32.81 -3.17
C ASN A 320 0.68 -31.71 -2.73
N ILE A 321 1.19 -30.50 -2.53
CA ILE A 321 0.40 -29.36 -2.04
C ILE A 321 0.75 -28.16 -2.91
N ASN A 322 -0.25 -27.61 -3.59
CA ASN A 322 -0.12 -26.39 -4.38
C ASN A 322 -1.26 -25.41 -4.07
N ASN A 323 -0.97 -24.13 -4.24
CA ASN A 323 -1.93 -23.03 -4.08
C ASN A 323 -2.93 -23.00 -5.25
N VAL A 324 -4.13 -22.46 -5.02
CA VAL A 324 -5.21 -22.28 -6.02
C VAL A 324 -4.70 -21.71 -7.35
N GLU A 325 -4.00 -20.57 -7.33
CA GLU A 325 -3.48 -19.92 -8.54
C GLU A 325 -2.47 -20.82 -9.28
N THR A 326 -1.78 -21.72 -8.57
CA THR A 326 -0.89 -22.69 -9.23
C THR A 326 -1.68 -23.70 -10.05
N TRP A 327 -2.77 -24.24 -9.49
CA TRP A 327 -3.61 -25.25 -10.15
C TRP A 327 -4.32 -24.70 -11.39
N VAL A 328 -4.91 -23.50 -11.31
CA VAL A 328 -5.68 -22.92 -12.42
C VAL A 328 -4.82 -22.57 -13.65
N ASN A 329 -3.51 -22.46 -13.48
CA ASN A 329 -2.55 -22.23 -14.58
C ASN A 329 -2.20 -23.51 -15.35
N VAL A 330 -2.48 -24.71 -14.81
CA VAL A 330 -2.07 -25.99 -15.42
C VAL A 330 -2.76 -26.24 -16.75
N ALA A 331 -4.09 -26.12 -16.82
CA ALA A 331 -4.84 -26.41 -18.05
C ALA A 331 -4.40 -25.52 -19.25
N PRO A 332 -4.26 -24.19 -19.10
CA PRO A 332 -3.70 -23.34 -20.16
C PRO A 332 -2.30 -23.76 -20.62
N ILE A 333 -1.42 -24.16 -19.69
CA ILE A 333 -0.07 -24.64 -20.03
C ILE A 333 -0.15 -25.91 -20.88
N ILE A 334 -0.99 -26.87 -20.51
CA ILE A 334 -1.14 -28.13 -21.26
C ILE A 334 -1.72 -27.90 -22.66
N LEU A 335 -2.68 -26.99 -22.80
CA LEU A 335 -3.32 -26.72 -24.09
C LEU A 335 -2.38 -25.96 -25.05
N ARG A 336 -1.67 -24.94 -24.56
CA ARG A 336 -0.86 -24.03 -25.39
C ARG A 336 0.63 -24.37 -25.43
N GLY A 337 1.08 -25.24 -24.53
CA GLY A 337 2.46 -25.70 -24.42
C GLY A 337 3.34 -24.84 -23.50
N ALA A 338 4.41 -25.44 -23.01
CA ALA A 338 5.41 -24.85 -22.13
C ALA A 338 6.10 -23.63 -22.76
N SER A 339 6.41 -23.68 -24.05
CA SER A 339 7.05 -22.58 -24.79
C SER A 339 6.21 -21.30 -24.78
N TRP A 340 4.89 -21.43 -24.90
CA TRP A 340 3.96 -20.30 -24.78
C TRP A 340 4.06 -19.65 -23.39
N PHE A 341 4.02 -20.44 -22.32
CA PHE A 341 4.09 -19.90 -20.96
C PHE A 341 5.47 -19.30 -20.64
N GLN A 342 6.56 -19.90 -21.14
CA GLN A 342 7.93 -19.39 -21.00
C GLN A 342 8.17 -18.04 -21.68
N SER A 343 7.41 -17.76 -22.76
CA SER A 343 7.49 -16.49 -23.50
C SER A 343 6.95 -15.30 -22.69
N ILE A 344 6.28 -15.58 -21.56
CA ILE A 344 5.67 -14.59 -20.68
C ILE A 344 6.50 -14.51 -19.39
N GLY A 345 6.79 -13.30 -18.93
CA GLY A 345 7.54 -13.07 -17.70
C GLY A 345 9.04 -12.85 -17.92
N THR A 346 9.82 -13.00 -16.86
CA THR A 346 11.29 -12.83 -16.90
C THR A 346 12.00 -14.14 -17.22
N GLU A 347 13.34 -14.13 -17.29
CA GLU A 347 14.13 -15.36 -17.48
C GLU A 347 13.85 -16.40 -16.38
N LYS A 348 13.81 -15.97 -15.11
CA LYS A 348 13.68 -16.86 -13.93
C LYS A 348 12.26 -16.96 -13.36
N SER A 349 11.35 -16.08 -13.77
CA SER A 349 9.98 -16.04 -13.29
C SER A 349 9.01 -16.01 -14.46
N LYS A 350 8.51 -17.19 -14.84
CA LYS A 350 7.63 -17.38 -16.01
C LYS A 350 6.16 -17.13 -15.69
N GLY A 351 5.41 -16.77 -16.73
CA GLY A 351 3.97 -16.53 -16.71
C GLY A 351 3.56 -15.22 -16.03
N THR A 352 2.33 -15.23 -15.54
CA THR A 352 1.68 -14.09 -14.88
C THR A 352 1.58 -14.31 -13.38
N LYS A 353 1.29 -13.22 -12.64
CA LYS A 353 0.89 -13.24 -11.23
C LYS A 353 -0.34 -12.38 -11.04
N VAL A 354 -1.28 -12.88 -10.24
CA VAL A 354 -2.40 -12.06 -9.77
C VAL A 354 -1.99 -11.32 -8.50
N PHE A 355 -2.27 -10.01 -8.45
CA PHE A 355 -2.14 -9.18 -7.25
C PHE A 355 -3.50 -8.64 -6.81
N ALA A 356 -3.70 -8.58 -5.50
CA ALA A 356 -4.79 -7.81 -4.90
C ALA A 356 -4.26 -6.42 -4.53
N LEU A 357 -4.57 -5.43 -5.37
CA LEU A 357 -4.15 -4.04 -5.22
C LEU A 357 -5.12 -3.29 -4.33
N THR A 358 -4.66 -2.89 -3.14
CA THR A 358 -5.48 -2.27 -2.09
C THR A 358 -4.75 -1.10 -1.41
N GLY A 359 -5.37 -0.50 -0.39
CA GLY A 359 -4.78 0.60 0.37
C GLY A 359 -5.10 1.98 -0.23
N LYS A 360 -4.11 2.86 -0.29
CA LYS A 360 -4.21 4.25 -0.74
C LYS A 360 -3.95 4.36 -2.25
N VAL A 361 -4.82 3.76 -3.05
CA VAL A 361 -4.75 3.72 -4.52
C VAL A 361 -6.12 4.00 -5.12
N ASN A 362 -6.19 4.69 -6.27
CA ASN A 362 -7.47 5.09 -6.89
C ASN A 362 -8.28 3.88 -7.39
N ASN A 363 -7.63 2.98 -8.10
CA ASN A 363 -8.25 1.79 -8.69
C ASN A 363 -7.87 0.54 -7.87
N THR A 364 -8.65 0.25 -6.84
CA THR A 364 -8.52 -1.00 -6.07
C THR A 364 -9.12 -2.18 -6.83
N GLY A 365 -8.50 -3.36 -6.69
CA GLY A 365 -8.96 -4.52 -7.43
C GLY A 365 -7.97 -5.69 -7.55
N LEU A 366 -8.31 -6.64 -8.41
CA LEU A 366 -7.42 -7.70 -8.85
C LEU A 366 -6.75 -7.33 -10.17
N VAL A 367 -5.43 -7.47 -10.20
CA VAL A 367 -4.60 -7.16 -11.36
C VAL A 367 -3.75 -8.38 -11.69
N GLU A 368 -3.95 -8.96 -12.88
CA GLU A 368 -3.10 -10.06 -13.35
C GLU A 368 -2.12 -9.55 -14.39
N VAL A 369 -0.83 -9.64 -14.08
CA VAL A 369 0.24 -9.00 -14.85
C VAL A 369 1.37 -9.98 -15.16
N PRO A 370 2.08 -9.82 -16.28
CA PRO A 370 3.28 -10.61 -16.55
C PRO A 370 4.35 -10.34 -15.50
N MET A 371 5.08 -11.39 -15.10
CA MET A 371 6.23 -11.25 -14.20
C MET A 371 7.26 -10.28 -14.79
N GLY A 372 7.85 -9.43 -13.95
CA GLY A 372 8.85 -8.42 -14.37
C GLY A 372 8.28 -7.03 -14.65
N ILE A 373 6.96 -6.85 -14.68
CA ILE A 373 6.34 -5.51 -14.67
C ILE A 373 6.81 -4.71 -13.45
N THR A 374 6.93 -3.38 -13.53
CA THR A 374 7.42 -2.59 -12.40
C THR A 374 6.32 -2.28 -11.37
N LEU A 375 6.72 -1.97 -10.13
CA LEU A 375 5.79 -1.42 -9.13
C LEU A 375 5.12 -0.14 -9.61
N ARG A 376 5.84 0.72 -10.34
CA ARG A 376 5.32 1.96 -10.90
C ARG A 376 4.17 1.68 -11.86
N ASP A 377 4.35 0.76 -12.79
CA ASP A 377 3.30 0.38 -13.75
C ASP A 377 2.04 -0.12 -13.04
N ILE A 378 2.19 -0.96 -12.01
CA ILE A 378 1.04 -1.49 -11.27
C ILE A 378 0.34 -0.38 -10.48
N ILE A 379 1.08 0.47 -9.77
CA ILE A 379 0.50 1.45 -8.84
C ILE A 379 -0.06 2.67 -9.58
N PHE A 380 0.68 3.21 -10.56
CA PHE A 380 0.32 4.45 -11.23
C PHE A 380 -0.50 4.22 -12.50
N ASP A 381 -0.12 3.25 -13.33
CA ASP A 381 -0.81 3.08 -14.63
C ASP A 381 -2.06 2.22 -14.49
N ILE A 382 -1.98 1.09 -13.78
CA ILE A 382 -3.14 0.23 -13.51
C ILE A 382 -3.95 0.78 -12.33
N GLY A 383 -3.27 1.05 -11.21
CA GLY A 383 -3.87 1.56 -9.97
C GLY A 383 -4.34 3.02 -10.04
N GLY A 384 -3.96 3.79 -11.06
CA GLY A 384 -4.34 5.19 -11.19
C GLY A 384 -3.68 6.12 -10.16
N GLY A 385 -2.63 5.68 -9.48
CA GLY A 385 -1.88 6.48 -8.51
C GLY A 385 -2.59 6.67 -7.17
N ILE A 386 -2.16 7.70 -6.43
CA ILE A 386 -2.58 7.93 -5.03
C ILE A 386 -3.78 8.87 -4.98
N PRO A 387 -4.82 8.55 -4.17
CA PRO A 387 -6.00 9.40 -4.04
C PRO A 387 -5.68 10.85 -3.67
N ARG A 388 -6.41 11.77 -4.30
CA ARG A 388 -6.30 13.23 -4.08
C ARG A 388 -4.90 13.80 -4.39
N GLY A 389 -4.13 13.15 -5.27
CA GLY A 389 -2.81 13.64 -5.70
C GLY A 389 -1.75 13.65 -4.60
N LYS A 390 -1.96 12.88 -3.52
CA LYS A 390 -0.98 12.76 -2.44
C LYS A 390 0.29 12.05 -2.89
N LYS A 391 1.36 12.18 -2.12
CA LYS A 391 2.63 11.49 -2.41
C LYS A 391 2.55 10.01 -2.03
N PHE A 392 3.06 9.15 -2.92
CA PHE A 392 3.33 7.75 -2.61
C PHE A 392 4.45 7.67 -1.57
N LYS A 393 4.24 6.87 -0.52
CA LYS A 393 5.23 6.66 0.54
C LYS A 393 5.91 5.31 0.42
N ALA A 394 5.09 4.25 0.38
CA ALA A 394 5.56 2.88 0.30
C ALA A 394 4.46 1.95 -0.19
N VAL A 395 4.85 0.74 -0.55
CA VAL A 395 3.95 -0.39 -0.81
C VAL A 395 4.41 -1.58 0.01
N GLN A 396 3.48 -2.27 0.66
CA GLN A 396 3.73 -3.56 1.28
C GLN A 396 3.38 -4.66 0.28
N THR A 397 4.29 -5.61 0.07
CA THR A 397 4.03 -6.79 -0.76
C THR A 397 4.19 -8.07 0.05
N GLY A 398 3.34 -9.06 -0.23
CA GLY A 398 3.42 -10.38 0.39
C GLY A 398 2.74 -10.49 1.76
N GLY A 399 1.69 -9.68 1.95
CA GLY A 399 0.81 -9.78 3.12
C GLY A 399 1.47 -9.32 4.42
N PRO A 400 1.02 -9.83 5.59
CA PRO A 400 1.40 -9.35 6.91
C PRO A 400 2.86 -9.68 7.27
N LEU A 401 3.44 -10.66 6.57
CA LEU A 401 4.83 -11.07 6.70
C LEU A 401 5.75 -10.39 5.68
N GLY A 402 5.17 -9.52 4.85
CA GLY A 402 5.81 -8.79 3.78
C GLY A 402 6.63 -7.59 4.24
N GLY A 403 7.64 -7.24 3.44
CA GLY A 403 8.39 -6.00 3.59
C GLY A 403 7.69 -4.80 2.95
N CYS A 404 8.08 -3.59 3.37
CA CYS A 404 7.65 -2.32 2.78
C CYS A 404 8.73 -1.78 1.83
N LEU A 405 8.34 -1.48 0.59
CA LEU A 405 9.20 -0.89 -0.43
C LEU A 405 8.88 0.61 -0.57
N PRO A 406 9.85 1.53 -0.36
CA PRO A 406 9.63 2.97 -0.43
C PRO A 406 9.57 3.50 -1.86
N ALA A 407 9.25 4.79 -2.00
CA ALA A 407 9.24 5.51 -3.28
C ALA A 407 10.52 5.35 -4.13
N SER A 408 11.70 5.20 -3.50
CA SER A 408 12.96 5.00 -4.20
C SER A 408 13.09 3.65 -4.91
N LEU A 409 12.18 2.72 -4.66
CA LEU A 409 12.15 1.37 -5.26
C LEU A 409 10.96 1.17 -6.20
N LEU A 410 10.27 2.24 -6.63
CA LEU A 410 9.12 2.15 -7.54
C LEU A 410 9.42 1.48 -8.89
N ASP A 411 10.67 1.53 -9.35
CA ASP A 411 11.08 0.93 -10.62
C ASP A 411 11.57 -0.53 -10.46
N THR A 412 11.38 -1.12 -9.26
CA THR A 412 11.73 -2.52 -9.01
C THR A 412 10.83 -3.44 -9.85
N PRO A 413 11.41 -4.36 -10.65
CA PRO A 413 10.66 -5.40 -11.34
C PRO A 413 9.97 -6.35 -10.35
N ILE A 414 8.73 -6.71 -10.66
CA ILE A 414 7.95 -7.64 -9.86
C ILE A 414 8.19 -9.08 -10.32
N ASP A 415 9.20 -9.68 -9.74
CA ASP A 415 9.51 -11.10 -9.81
C ASP A 415 10.01 -11.59 -8.43
N TYR A 416 10.09 -12.91 -8.24
CA TYR A 416 10.45 -13.47 -6.94
C TYR A 416 11.83 -13.02 -6.44
N ASP A 417 12.81 -12.95 -7.33
CA ASP A 417 14.21 -12.77 -6.95
C ASP A 417 14.49 -11.28 -6.71
N SER A 418 13.93 -10.40 -7.56
CA SER A 418 14.01 -8.93 -7.42
C SER A 418 13.36 -8.44 -6.13
N LEU A 419 12.18 -8.97 -5.76
CA LEU A 419 11.51 -8.58 -4.52
C LEU A 419 12.30 -8.97 -3.27
N VAL A 420 12.85 -10.19 -3.25
CA VAL A 420 13.69 -10.66 -2.13
C VAL A 420 14.93 -9.79 -1.99
N ALA A 421 15.59 -9.45 -3.10
CA ALA A 421 16.75 -8.55 -3.10
C ALA A 421 16.39 -7.14 -2.58
N ALA A 422 15.18 -6.66 -2.86
CA ALA A 422 14.66 -5.39 -2.38
C ALA A 422 14.24 -5.40 -0.88
N GLY A 423 14.24 -6.58 -0.24
CA GLY A 423 13.84 -6.74 1.16
C GLY A 423 12.33 -6.92 1.36
N ALA A 424 11.62 -7.37 0.32
CA ALA A 424 10.22 -7.75 0.37
C ALA A 424 10.04 -9.18 -0.15
N VAL A 425 8.80 -9.66 -0.20
CA VAL A 425 8.48 -10.99 -0.74
C VAL A 425 7.24 -10.90 -1.62
N MET A 426 7.10 -11.85 -2.55
CA MET A 426 5.91 -11.96 -3.40
C MET A 426 4.67 -12.29 -2.56
N GLY A 427 4.82 -13.24 -1.62
CA GLY A 427 3.72 -13.82 -0.86
C GLY A 427 2.58 -14.32 -1.76
N SER A 428 1.35 -14.28 -1.25
CA SER A 428 0.14 -14.64 -2.01
C SER A 428 -0.19 -13.66 -3.14
N GLY A 429 0.42 -12.46 -3.18
CA GLY A 429 0.12 -11.40 -4.15
C GLY A 429 -0.67 -10.22 -3.57
N GLY A 430 -0.87 -10.15 -2.25
CA GLY A 430 -1.39 -8.94 -1.61
C GLY A 430 -0.44 -7.74 -1.78
N MET A 431 -0.97 -6.60 -2.23
CA MET A 431 -0.21 -5.35 -2.44
C MET A 431 -0.96 -4.16 -1.82
N ILE A 432 -0.43 -3.63 -0.72
CA ILE A 432 -1.06 -2.53 0.04
C ILE A 432 -0.28 -1.23 -0.18
N VAL A 433 -0.88 -0.30 -0.91
CA VAL A 433 -0.30 1.01 -1.22
C VAL A 433 -0.47 1.99 -0.05
N LEU A 434 0.58 2.73 0.30
CA LEU A 434 0.62 3.66 1.42
C LEU A 434 0.95 5.09 0.95
N ASP A 435 0.21 6.07 1.47
CA ASP A 435 0.42 7.50 1.22
C ASP A 435 1.32 8.15 2.29
N GLU A 436 1.70 9.41 2.04
CA GLU A 436 2.52 10.22 2.95
C GLU A 436 1.95 10.43 4.36
N ASP A 437 0.67 10.13 4.58
CA ASP A 437 -0.02 10.25 5.88
C ASP A 437 -0.01 8.96 6.70
N THR A 438 0.52 7.87 6.16
CA THR A 438 0.65 6.60 6.87
C THR A 438 1.81 6.66 7.86
N CYS A 439 1.61 6.28 9.13
CA CYS A 439 2.70 6.14 10.12
C CYS A 439 3.34 4.76 9.99
N MET A 440 4.63 4.66 9.66
CA MET A 440 5.28 3.36 9.41
C MET A 440 5.52 2.57 10.70
N VAL A 441 5.69 3.25 11.83
CA VAL A 441 5.80 2.61 13.16
C VAL A 441 4.49 1.93 13.53
N GLU A 442 3.37 2.63 13.39
CA GLU A 442 2.03 2.10 13.68
C GLU A 442 1.62 1.01 12.69
N PHE A 443 1.95 1.20 11.41
CA PHE A 443 1.72 0.21 10.37
C PHE A 443 2.44 -1.11 10.65
N ALA A 444 3.73 -1.05 11.02
CA ALA A 444 4.48 -2.23 11.43
C ALA A 444 3.91 -2.88 12.71
N ARG A 445 3.47 -2.07 13.70
CA ARG A 445 2.79 -2.57 14.91
C ARG A 445 1.51 -3.33 14.58
N TYR A 446 0.70 -2.84 13.65
CA TYR A 446 -0.55 -3.48 13.23
C TYR A 446 -0.30 -4.90 12.69
N PHE A 447 0.63 -5.04 11.74
CA PHE A 447 0.95 -6.36 11.19
C PHE A 447 1.64 -7.29 12.18
N LEU A 448 2.51 -6.74 13.02
CA LEU A 448 3.13 -7.50 14.10
C LEU A 448 2.09 -8.00 15.11
N THR A 449 1.03 -7.24 15.37
CA THR A 449 -0.10 -7.67 16.22
C THR A 449 -0.79 -8.88 15.62
N PHE A 450 -1.10 -8.83 14.33
CA PHE A 450 -1.69 -9.96 13.59
C PHE A 450 -0.76 -11.19 13.61
N ALA A 451 0.47 -11.05 13.11
CA ALA A 451 1.40 -12.17 12.99
C ALA A 451 1.73 -12.84 14.34
N SER A 452 1.78 -12.06 15.43
CA SER A 452 2.00 -12.60 16.78
C SER A 452 0.78 -13.36 17.30
N ALA A 453 -0.45 -12.91 16.99
CA ALA A 453 -1.69 -13.59 17.37
C ALA A 453 -1.87 -14.92 16.62
N GLU A 454 -1.39 -15.00 15.38
CA GLU A 454 -1.46 -16.18 14.52
C GLU A 454 -0.38 -17.24 14.82
N SER A 455 0.45 -17.03 15.84
CA SER A 455 1.44 -18.01 16.24
C SER A 455 0.78 -19.30 16.74
N CYS A 456 1.18 -20.46 16.18
CA CYS A 456 0.74 -21.76 16.69
C CYS A 456 1.29 -22.07 18.11
N GLY A 457 2.24 -21.27 18.60
CA GLY A 457 2.82 -21.37 19.94
C GLY A 457 3.98 -22.35 20.11
N LYS A 458 4.32 -23.12 19.06
CA LYS A 458 5.29 -24.24 19.14
C LYS A 458 6.75 -23.82 19.36
N CYS A 459 7.26 -22.85 18.59
CA CYS A 459 8.65 -22.43 18.70
C CYS A 459 8.76 -21.16 19.58
N VAL A 460 9.70 -21.18 20.53
CA VAL A 460 9.95 -20.06 21.46
C VAL A 460 10.28 -18.75 20.72
N PRO A 461 11.15 -18.75 19.68
CA PRO A 461 11.44 -17.51 18.95
C PRO A 461 10.20 -16.85 18.36
N CYS A 462 9.29 -17.60 17.73
CA CYS A 462 8.04 -17.04 17.22
C CYS A 462 7.11 -16.58 18.35
N ARG A 463 6.79 -17.46 19.30
CA ARG A 463 5.79 -17.19 20.36
C ARG A 463 6.20 -16.05 21.29
N VAL A 464 7.47 -16.01 21.68
CA VAL A 464 7.99 -15.02 22.65
C VAL A 464 8.63 -13.84 21.94
N GLY A 465 9.39 -14.07 20.86
CA GLY A 465 10.05 -13.01 20.11
C GLY A 465 9.05 -12.05 19.46
N GLY A 466 7.98 -12.57 18.82
CA GLY A 466 6.91 -11.73 18.26
C GLY A 466 6.26 -10.84 19.32
N GLN A 467 5.93 -11.42 20.49
CA GLN A 467 5.38 -10.67 21.61
C GLN A 467 6.34 -9.60 22.15
N ARG A 468 7.64 -9.90 22.27
CA ARG A 468 8.65 -8.94 22.73
C ARG A 468 8.80 -7.77 21.77
N MET A 469 8.81 -8.02 20.46
CA MET A 469 8.79 -6.96 19.46
C MET A 469 7.50 -6.14 19.57
N LEU A 470 6.35 -6.78 19.76
CA LEU A 470 5.07 -6.08 19.91
C LEU A 470 5.06 -5.16 21.13
N ASP A 471 5.64 -5.61 22.25
CA ASP A 471 5.76 -4.80 23.47
C ASP A 471 6.69 -3.59 23.25
N ILE A 472 7.78 -3.74 22.49
CA ILE A 472 8.62 -2.63 22.05
C ILE A 472 7.78 -1.61 21.26
N PHE A 473 7.03 -2.06 20.26
CA PHE A 473 6.21 -1.15 19.45
C PHE A 473 5.09 -0.48 20.25
N LYS A 474 4.48 -1.18 21.22
CA LYS A 474 3.52 -0.58 22.15
C LYS A 474 4.19 0.53 22.97
N ARG A 475 5.41 0.35 23.46
CA ARG A 475 6.17 1.42 24.14
C ARG A 475 6.43 2.60 23.21
N ILE A 476 6.95 2.35 22.00
CA ILE A 476 7.27 3.42 21.03
C ILE A 476 6.01 4.22 20.67
N THR A 477 4.89 3.55 20.36
CA THR A 477 3.63 4.21 19.95
C THR A 477 2.89 4.91 21.10
N THR A 478 3.26 4.64 22.35
CA THR A 478 2.73 5.32 23.55
C THR A 478 3.70 6.33 24.16
N GLY A 479 4.85 6.61 23.51
CA GLY A 479 5.83 7.61 23.96
C GLY A 479 6.74 7.15 25.10
N ASN A 480 6.77 5.84 25.37
CA ASN A 480 7.60 5.17 26.37
C ASN A 480 8.76 4.38 25.74
N GLY A 481 8.98 4.52 24.43
CA GLY A 481 10.08 3.87 23.72
C GLY A 481 11.43 4.49 24.08
N THR A 482 12.49 3.71 23.92
CA THR A 482 13.87 4.07 24.25
C THR A 482 14.82 3.73 23.10
N MET A 483 16.02 4.30 23.09
CA MET A 483 17.03 3.96 22.08
C MET A 483 17.43 2.47 22.14
N LYS A 484 17.46 1.90 23.34
CA LYS A 484 17.69 0.47 23.56
C LYS A 484 16.65 -0.40 22.83
N ASP A 485 15.40 0.05 22.77
CA ASP A 485 14.36 -0.69 22.03
C ASP A 485 14.71 -0.83 20.54
N LEU A 486 15.34 0.19 19.93
CA LEU A 486 15.78 0.12 18.53
C LEU A 486 16.99 -0.81 18.32
N GLU A 487 17.83 -0.97 19.35
CA GLU A 487 18.98 -1.87 19.33
C GLU A 487 18.54 -3.33 19.53
N ASP A 488 17.52 -3.57 20.37
CA ASP A 488 16.99 -4.90 20.65
C ASP A 488 16.22 -5.50 19.46
N LEU A 489 15.54 -4.67 18.65
CA LEU A 489 14.72 -5.13 17.52
C LEU A 489 15.49 -6.02 16.51
N PRO A 490 16.67 -5.62 15.97
CA PRO A 490 17.47 -6.47 15.09
C PRO A 490 17.89 -7.80 15.72
N VAL A 491 18.20 -7.80 17.01
CA VAL A 491 18.64 -9.01 17.74
C VAL A 491 17.49 -10.02 17.83
N ILE A 492 16.30 -9.56 18.24
CA ILE A 492 15.11 -10.41 18.30
C ILE A 492 14.74 -10.91 16.91
N ALA A 493 14.78 -10.03 15.90
CA ALA A 493 14.48 -10.38 14.53
C ALA A 493 15.40 -11.48 13.98
N GLN A 494 16.70 -11.42 14.28
CA GLN A 494 17.66 -12.44 13.86
C GLN A 494 17.37 -13.79 14.54
N GLY A 495 17.13 -13.79 15.86
CA GLY A 495 16.76 -15.01 16.58
C GLY A 495 15.48 -15.66 16.06
N MET A 496 14.48 -14.85 15.66
CA MET A 496 13.26 -15.33 15.03
C MET A 496 13.51 -15.93 13.65
N ARG A 497 14.34 -15.29 12.80
CA ARG A 497 14.71 -15.80 11.48
C ARG A 497 15.43 -17.14 11.55
N ASP A 498 16.40 -17.26 12.44
CA ASP A 498 17.29 -18.42 12.46
C ASP A 498 16.68 -19.64 13.16
N ALA A 499 15.83 -19.43 14.17
CA ALA A 499 15.36 -20.50 15.05
C ALA A 499 13.84 -20.75 15.00
N SER A 500 13.10 -20.10 14.10
CA SER A 500 11.68 -20.43 13.86
C SER A 500 11.53 -21.60 12.87
N LEU A 501 10.59 -22.52 13.18
CA LEU A 501 10.35 -23.73 12.39
C LEU A 501 9.70 -23.46 11.02
N CYS A 502 8.93 -22.38 10.90
CA CYS A 502 8.16 -22.08 9.69
C CYS A 502 8.24 -20.60 9.30
N ALA A 503 7.80 -20.31 8.07
CA ALA A 503 7.85 -18.98 7.47
C ALA A 503 7.14 -17.91 8.30
N LEU A 504 6.06 -18.24 9.02
CA LEU A 504 5.39 -17.28 9.93
C LEU A 504 6.40 -16.69 10.93
N GLY A 505 7.08 -17.54 11.69
CA GLY A 505 8.06 -17.05 12.68
C GLY A 505 9.29 -16.42 12.04
N GLN A 506 9.75 -16.96 10.90
CA GLN A 506 10.92 -16.44 10.19
C GLN A 506 10.68 -15.05 9.58
N LEU A 507 9.47 -14.80 9.06
CA LEU A 507 9.13 -13.59 8.30
C LEU A 507 8.32 -12.57 9.09
N THR A 508 7.80 -12.90 10.29
CA THR A 508 7.17 -11.92 11.19
C THR A 508 8.02 -10.65 11.41
N PRO A 509 9.37 -10.72 11.51
CA PRO A 509 10.20 -9.53 11.64
C PRO A 509 10.34 -8.68 10.36
N SER A 510 10.02 -9.21 9.17
CA SER A 510 10.24 -8.53 7.89
C SER A 510 9.60 -7.14 7.76
N PRO A 511 8.30 -6.93 8.07
CA PRO A 511 7.71 -5.59 8.04
C PRO A 511 8.48 -4.64 8.96
N VAL A 512 8.81 -5.07 10.18
CA VAL A 512 9.57 -4.26 11.16
C VAL A 512 10.95 -3.89 10.64
N MET A 513 11.70 -4.84 10.09
CA MET A 513 13.05 -4.58 9.61
C MET A 513 13.05 -3.67 8.38
N SER A 514 12.08 -3.85 7.48
CA SER A 514 11.94 -2.98 6.30
C SER A 514 11.58 -1.54 6.70
N THR A 515 10.65 -1.36 7.64
CA THR A 515 10.29 -0.01 8.09
C THR A 515 11.39 0.64 8.91
N LEU A 516 12.12 -0.11 9.73
CA LEU A 516 13.28 0.39 10.46
C LEU A 516 14.41 0.80 9.50
N ARG A 517 14.60 0.08 8.39
CA ARG A 517 15.60 0.40 7.35
C ARG A 517 15.25 1.68 6.59
N PHE A 518 14.02 1.79 6.10
CA PHE A 518 13.64 2.86 5.17
C PHE A 518 13.02 4.09 5.84
N PHE A 519 12.49 3.95 7.06
CA PHE A 519 11.74 5.00 7.77
C PHE A 519 12.24 5.21 9.20
N ARG A 520 13.55 5.01 9.44
CA ARG A 520 14.19 5.14 10.76
C ARG A 520 13.87 6.46 11.46
N GLU A 521 13.80 7.56 10.71
CA GLU A 521 13.50 8.89 11.25
C GLU A 521 12.14 8.96 11.95
N GLU A 522 11.14 8.20 11.49
CA GLU A 522 9.85 8.13 12.19
C GLU A 522 9.99 7.46 13.55
N TYR A 523 10.82 6.43 13.67
CA TYR A 523 11.10 5.78 14.96
C TYR A 523 11.80 6.74 15.92
N LEU A 524 12.82 7.45 15.44
CA LEU A 524 13.54 8.45 16.24
C LEU A 524 12.60 9.56 16.71
N THR A 525 11.71 10.06 15.85
CA THR A 525 10.71 11.08 16.24
C THR A 525 9.74 10.57 17.32
N HIS A 526 9.32 9.30 17.26
CA HIS A 526 8.46 8.72 18.29
C HIS A 526 9.16 8.58 19.64
N ILE A 527 10.46 8.27 19.64
CA ILE A 527 11.24 7.99 20.85
C ILE A 527 11.77 9.29 21.47
N LEU A 528 12.40 10.15 20.67
CA LEU A 528 13.08 11.35 21.15
C LEU A 528 12.09 12.51 21.34
N ASP A 529 11.24 12.75 20.36
CA ASP A 529 10.32 13.91 20.38
C ASP A 529 8.96 13.58 20.97
N LYS A 530 8.70 12.29 21.28
CA LYS A 530 7.41 11.78 21.78
C LYS A 530 6.23 12.26 20.94
N ARG A 531 6.43 12.27 19.62
CA ARG A 531 5.47 12.78 18.64
C ARG A 531 5.28 11.78 17.52
N CYS A 532 4.07 11.69 17.01
CA CYS A 532 3.79 11.00 15.75
C CYS A 532 3.69 12.03 14.61
N PRO A 533 4.65 12.08 13.66
CA PRO A 533 4.61 13.03 12.54
C PRO A 533 3.31 12.90 11.73
N ASN A 534 2.86 11.67 11.54
CA ASN A 534 1.69 11.30 10.76
C ASN A 534 0.36 11.40 11.53
N GLY A 535 0.40 11.66 12.83
CA GLY A 535 -0.80 11.87 13.65
C GLY A 535 -1.66 10.62 13.87
N LYS A 536 -1.12 9.42 13.69
CA LYS A 536 -1.86 8.15 13.82
C LYS A 536 -1.81 7.55 15.23
N CYS A 537 -0.69 7.71 15.93
CA CYS A 537 -0.55 7.25 17.32
C CYS A 537 -1.26 8.26 18.24
N GLN A 538 -2.45 7.90 18.75
CA GLN A 538 -3.32 8.80 19.51
C GLN A 538 -2.64 9.44 20.72
N VAL A 539 -1.89 8.65 21.50
CA VAL A 539 -1.17 9.12 22.70
C VAL A 539 -0.12 10.18 22.36
N LEU A 540 0.50 10.08 21.17
CA LEU A 540 1.54 11.00 20.70
C LEU A 540 0.99 12.15 19.84
N THR A 541 -0.34 12.26 19.74
CA THR A 541 -0.99 13.23 18.85
C THR A 541 -2.17 13.88 19.55
N LYS A 542 -1.99 15.12 20.03
CA LYS A 542 -3.11 15.94 20.49
C LYS A 542 -4.09 16.26 19.35
N ALA A 543 -3.58 16.66 18.19
CA ALA A 543 -4.36 16.81 16.96
C ALA A 543 -3.48 16.72 15.69
N PRO A 544 -3.99 16.17 14.57
CA PRO A 544 -3.21 16.04 13.33
C PRO A 544 -2.66 17.35 12.78
N CYS A 545 -3.38 18.47 12.95
CA CYS A 545 -2.94 19.79 12.53
C CYS A 545 -1.71 20.31 13.29
N ILE A 546 -1.51 19.87 14.54
CA ILE A 546 -0.29 20.15 15.32
C ILE A 546 0.86 19.33 14.75
N SER A 547 0.64 18.02 14.52
CA SER A 547 1.63 17.13 13.92
C SER A 547 2.02 17.51 12.49
N ALA A 548 1.10 18.11 11.73
CA ALA A 548 1.37 18.62 10.40
C ALA A 548 2.17 19.93 10.41
N CYS A 549 2.08 20.72 11.49
CA CYS A 549 2.80 21.98 11.59
C CYS A 549 4.29 21.71 11.87
N PRO A 550 5.22 22.17 11.01
CA PRO A 550 6.65 22.02 11.27
C PRO A 550 7.07 22.72 12.56
N ALA A 551 6.45 23.86 12.88
CA ALA A 551 6.69 24.61 14.11
C ALA A 551 5.86 24.12 15.32
N GLY A 552 5.11 23.01 15.18
CA GLY A 552 4.35 22.41 16.29
C GLY A 552 3.32 23.33 16.95
N VAL A 553 2.77 24.29 16.20
CA VAL A 553 1.78 25.25 16.73
C VAL A 553 0.52 24.51 17.20
N ASP A 554 0.02 24.85 18.39
CA ASP A 554 -1.22 24.31 18.97
C ASP A 554 -2.46 24.89 18.27
N VAL A 555 -2.74 24.37 17.07
CA VAL A 555 -3.83 24.81 16.20
C VAL A 555 -5.21 24.74 16.87
N PRO A 556 -5.62 23.62 17.50
CA PRO A 556 -6.93 23.53 18.13
C PRO A 556 -7.13 24.58 19.23
N ALA A 557 -6.11 24.82 20.07
CA ALA A 557 -6.22 25.75 21.18
C ALA A 557 -6.46 27.19 20.72
N TYR A 558 -5.66 27.70 19.77
CA TYR A 558 -5.85 29.09 19.32
C TYR A 558 -7.13 29.27 18.50
N ILE A 559 -7.58 28.26 17.75
CA ILE A 559 -8.86 28.33 17.02
C ILE A 559 -10.03 28.37 18.00
N THR A 560 -9.98 27.58 19.07
CA THR A 560 -11.02 27.59 20.11
C THR A 560 -11.12 28.96 20.78
N LEU A 561 -9.97 29.56 21.11
CA LEU A 561 -9.93 30.92 21.68
C LEU A 561 -10.44 31.97 20.69
N ALA A 562 -10.07 31.87 19.41
CA ALA A 562 -10.54 32.77 18.37
C ALA A 562 -12.06 32.66 18.15
N ALA A 563 -12.62 31.46 18.21
CA ALA A 563 -14.07 31.24 18.13
C ALA A 563 -14.83 31.86 19.31
N GLN A 564 -14.17 32.03 20.46
CA GLN A 564 -14.69 32.73 21.64
C GLN A 564 -14.47 34.25 21.60
N GLY A 565 -13.89 34.80 20.53
CA GLY A 565 -13.54 36.22 20.43
C GLY A 565 -12.29 36.63 21.22
N ARG A 566 -11.54 35.67 21.78
CA ARG A 566 -10.37 35.90 22.65
C ARG A 566 -9.08 35.95 21.82
N TYR A 567 -8.95 36.96 20.97
CA TYR A 567 -7.89 37.03 19.94
C TYR A 567 -6.48 37.20 20.51
N ASP A 568 -6.29 38.00 21.56
CA ASP A 568 -4.97 38.21 22.18
C ASP A 568 -4.44 36.91 22.80
N GLU A 569 -5.31 36.14 23.45
CA GLU A 569 -4.96 34.83 24.02
C GLU A 569 -4.68 33.78 22.93
N ALA A 570 -5.46 33.79 21.85
CA ALA A 570 -5.20 32.95 20.69
C ALA A 570 -3.81 33.24 20.09
N LEU A 571 -3.44 34.52 19.99
CA LEU A 571 -2.14 34.95 19.50
C LEU A 571 -1.01 34.54 20.45
N ALA A 572 -1.22 34.65 21.76
CA ALA A 572 -0.26 34.17 22.76
C ALA A 572 -0.02 32.65 22.63
N VAL A 573 -1.07 31.85 22.43
CA VAL A 573 -0.94 30.40 22.18
C VAL A 573 -0.09 30.10 20.95
N HIS A 574 -0.31 30.82 19.83
CA HIS A 574 0.53 30.65 18.63
C HIS A 574 2.00 30.97 18.90
N ARG A 575 2.26 32.08 19.60
CA ARG A 575 3.61 32.61 19.87
C ARG A 575 4.44 31.72 20.80
N ARG A 576 3.82 30.79 21.53
CA ARG A 576 4.54 29.81 22.37
C ARG A 576 5.55 28.98 21.59
N THR A 577 5.21 28.56 20.38
CA THR A 577 6.13 27.80 19.54
C THR A 577 6.69 28.63 18.40
N ASN A 578 5.88 29.48 17.75
CA ASN A 578 6.31 30.31 16.62
C ASN A 578 5.95 31.79 16.81
N PRO A 579 6.93 32.71 16.93
CA PRO A 579 6.66 34.13 17.16
C PRO A 579 6.05 34.86 15.94
N PHE A 580 6.15 34.30 14.74
CA PHE A 580 5.75 34.92 13.47
C PHE A 580 4.31 34.56 13.06
N ALA A 581 3.33 34.89 13.90
CA ALA A 581 1.93 34.56 13.64
C ALA A 581 1.38 35.25 12.40
N SER A 582 1.69 36.53 12.23
CA SER A 582 1.18 37.40 11.17
C SER A 582 1.79 37.05 9.82
N VAL A 583 3.09 36.74 9.81
CA VAL A 583 3.76 36.15 8.64
C VAL A 583 3.12 34.81 8.29
N CYS A 584 2.92 33.92 9.26
CA CYS A 584 2.30 32.62 9.00
C CYS A 584 0.88 32.74 8.43
N GLY A 585 0.09 33.73 8.84
CA GLY A 585 -1.25 33.98 8.30
C GLY A 585 -1.26 34.39 6.82
N ARG A 586 -0.11 34.80 6.27
CA ARG A 586 0.03 35.31 4.90
C ARG A 586 0.88 34.41 4.00
N ALA A 587 2.01 33.93 4.51
CA ALA A 587 3.02 33.23 3.73
C ALA A 587 3.07 31.72 3.95
N CYS A 588 2.47 31.19 5.03
CA CYS A 588 2.47 29.75 5.27
C CYS A 588 1.69 29.02 4.17
N ILE A 589 2.17 27.83 3.76
CA ILE A 589 1.46 26.94 2.83
C ILE A 589 0.40 26.06 3.52
N ALA A 590 0.05 26.39 4.76
CA ALA A 590 -1.03 25.79 5.53
C ALA A 590 -0.93 24.24 5.68
N PHE A 591 0.23 23.73 6.09
CA PHE A 591 0.44 22.30 6.35
C PHE A 591 -0.65 21.66 7.22
N CYS A 592 -1.12 22.42 8.21
CA CYS A 592 -2.17 22.03 9.14
C CYS A 592 -3.54 21.81 8.50
N GLU A 593 -3.86 22.50 7.39
CA GLU A 593 -5.11 22.34 6.66
C GLU A 593 -5.12 21.04 5.86
N LYS A 594 -3.97 20.67 5.26
CA LYS A 594 -3.81 19.42 4.49
C LYS A 594 -4.11 18.15 5.30
N ARG A 595 -3.89 18.19 6.61
CA ARG A 595 -4.15 17.08 7.55
C ARG A 595 -5.33 17.35 8.49
N CYS A 596 -6.17 18.33 8.19
CA CYS A 596 -7.32 18.64 9.01
C CYS A 596 -8.34 17.49 8.93
N LYS A 597 -8.76 16.92 10.08
CA LYS A 597 -9.76 15.84 10.11
C LYS A 597 -11.08 16.22 9.44
N ARG A 598 -11.46 17.50 9.50
CA ARG A 598 -12.67 17.99 8.83
C ARG A 598 -12.61 17.82 7.31
N GLY A 599 -11.40 17.94 6.73
CA GLY A 599 -11.12 17.69 5.31
C GLY A 599 -11.28 16.23 4.86
N GLU A 600 -11.61 15.31 5.78
CA GLU A 600 -12.03 13.94 5.44
C GLU A 600 -13.55 13.84 5.23
N ILE A 601 -14.32 14.86 5.62
CA ILE A 601 -15.78 14.94 5.49
C ILE A 601 -16.16 15.96 4.41
N ASP A 602 -15.64 17.17 4.50
CA ASP A 602 -15.87 18.29 3.58
C ASP A 602 -14.59 19.15 3.45
N ASP A 603 -14.69 20.48 3.56
CA ASP A 603 -13.54 21.37 3.47
C ASP A 603 -12.70 21.42 4.76
N PRO A 604 -11.36 21.46 4.66
CA PRO A 604 -10.53 21.69 5.82
C PRO A 604 -10.85 23.07 6.44
N VAL A 605 -10.79 23.14 7.76
CA VAL A 605 -10.85 24.43 8.47
C VAL A 605 -9.78 25.37 7.89
N ALA A 606 -10.16 26.60 7.53
CA ALA A 606 -9.27 27.62 6.96
C ALA A 606 -8.32 28.22 8.01
N ILE A 607 -7.50 27.36 8.62
CA ILE A 607 -6.60 27.63 9.74
C ILE A 607 -5.67 28.83 9.48
N ARG A 608 -5.15 28.97 8.26
CA ARG A 608 -4.28 30.09 7.86
C ARG A 608 -5.06 31.41 7.82
N LEU A 609 -6.28 31.40 7.31
CA LEU A 609 -7.13 32.59 7.28
C LEU A 609 -7.56 33.00 8.69
N ILE A 610 -7.93 32.03 9.54
CA ILE A 610 -8.22 32.27 10.96
C ILE A 610 -7.01 32.90 11.65
N LYS A 611 -5.79 32.41 11.39
CA LYS A 611 -4.57 33.00 11.93
C LYS A 611 -4.38 34.46 11.52
N ARG A 612 -4.60 34.78 10.24
CA ARG A 612 -4.57 36.17 9.76
C ARG A 612 -5.62 37.03 10.45
N TYR A 613 -6.85 36.51 10.55
CA TYR A 613 -7.96 37.18 11.21
C TYR A 613 -7.64 37.48 12.68
N ILE A 614 -7.08 36.53 13.43
CA ILE A 614 -6.64 36.72 14.82
C ILE A 614 -5.63 37.88 14.90
N THR A 615 -4.62 37.90 14.03
CA THR A 615 -3.58 38.96 14.08
C THR A 615 -4.13 40.36 13.74
N GLU A 616 -5.15 40.42 12.89
CA GLU A 616 -5.78 41.67 12.47
C GLU A 616 -6.75 42.20 13.56
N ASN A 617 -7.40 41.32 14.31
CA ASN A 617 -8.40 41.69 15.33
C ASN A 617 -7.89 41.69 16.78
N ALA A 618 -6.66 41.20 17.04
CA ALA A 618 -6.03 41.33 18.35
C ALA A 618 -5.86 42.81 18.74
N ILE A 619 -6.18 43.14 20.00
CA ILE A 619 -6.08 44.51 20.55
C ILE A 619 -4.61 44.85 20.79
N VAL A 620 -3.83 43.89 21.31
CA VAL A 620 -2.42 44.06 21.63
C VAL A 620 -1.58 43.86 20.36
N LYS A 621 -1.27 44.96 19.68
CA LYS A 621 -0.40 44.93 18.48
C LYS A 621 1.07 44.77 18.84
N GLU A 622 1.51 45.42 19.90
CA GLU A 622 2.89 45.35 20.40
C GLU A 622 3.03 44.29 21.47
N TRP A 623 3.97 43.36 21.25
CA TRP A 623 4.23 42.25 22.17
C TRP A 623 5.65 42.34 22.72
N THR A 624 5.74 42.29 24.04
CA THR A 624 6.99 42.06 24.78
C THR A 624 7.00 40.60 25.23
N PRO A 625 7.92 39.77 24.73
CA PRO A 625 8.01 38.37 25.14
C PRO A 625 8.35 38.24 26.63
N GLU A 626 7.69 37.29 27.29
CA GLU A 626 7.95 36.97 28.69
C GLU A 626 9.33 36.33 28.87
N ILE A 627 10.06 36.73 29.92
CA ILE A 627 11.30 36.09 30.36
C ILE A 627 10.96 34.96 31.33
N LEU A 628 11.42 33.75 31.03
CA LEU A 628 11.03 32.50 31.67
C LEU A 628 12.04 32.00 32.72
N ALA A 629 13.27 32.53 32.70
CA ALA A 629 14.33 32.14 33.62
C ALA A 629 15.21 33.34 34.00
N GLU A 630 15.86 33.23 35.15
CA GLU A 630 16.80 34.24 35.64
C GLU A 630 17.95 34.49 34.64
N PRO A 631 18.45 35.74 34.54
CA PRO A 631 19.57 36.07 33.66
C PRO A 631 20.80 35.21 33.93
N LYS A 632 21.39 34.70 32.86
CA LYS A 632 22.63 33.92 32.85
C LYS A 632 23.73 34.80 32.28
N ASP A 633 24.91 34.76 32.90
CA ASP A 633 26.08 35.44 32.35
C ASP A 633 26.77 34.61 31.26
N LYS A 634 25.98 34.14 30.29
CA LYS A 634 26.42 33.27 29.20
C LYS A 634 25.97 33.86 27.88
N ARG A 635 26.89 33.93 26.91
CA ARG A 635 26.62 34.49 25.58
C ARG A 635 26.50 33.41 24.52
N VAL A 636 25.49 33.54 23.67
CA VAL A 636 25.24 32.63 22.54
C VAL A 636 25.18 33.44 21.25
N ALA A 637 25.98 33.06 20.26
CA ALA A 637 25.93 33.65 18.94
C ALA A 637 24.96 32.87 18.06
N ILE A 638 24.10 33.57 17.32
CA ILE A 638 23.23 32.97 16.31
C ILE A 638 23.63 33.54 14.95
N ILE A 639 24.01 32.68 14.00
CA ILE A 639 24.42 33.07 12.65
C ILE A 639 23.23 32.88 11.71
N GLY A 640 22.64 33.99 11.26
CA GLY A 640 21.44 34.06 10.42
C GLY A 640 20.26 34.66 11.17
N GLY A 641 19.73 35.79 10.68
CA GLY A 641 18.56 36.51 11.20
C GLY A 641 17.27 36.18 10.47
N GLY A 642 17.16 34.98 9.90
CA GLY A 642 15.91 34.43 9.38
C GLY A 642 14.96 33.95 10.49
N PRO A 643 13.82 33.34 10.14
CA PRO A 643 12.82 32.91 11.12
C PRO A 643 13.35 31.91 12.16
N ALA A 644 14.14 30.91 11.77
CA ALA A 644 14.78 29.97 12.70
C ALA A 644 15.74 30.68 13.65
N GLY A 645 16.60 31.55 13.13
CA GLY A 645 17.62 32.23 13.92
C GLY A 645 17.01 33.20 14.93
N LEU A 646 16.04 34.01 14.48
CA LEU A 646 15.30 34.92 15.36
C LEU A 646 14.46 34.15 16.41
N THR A 647 13.87 33.01 16.04
CA THR A 647 13.14 32.17 17.00
C THR A 647 14.11 31.55 18.01
N ALA A 648 15.26 31.03 17.59
CA ALA A 648 16.28 30.49 18.49
C ALA A 648 16.81 31.56 19.45
N ALA A 649 17.12 32.75 18.93
CA ALA A 649 17.56 33.90 19.71
C ALA A 649 16.52 34.31 20.75
N LEU A 650 15.24 34.36 20.36
CA LEU A 650 14.14 34.59 21.27
C LEU A 650 14.10 33.54 22.38
N ARG A 651 14.06 32.24 22.05
CA ARG A 651 13.92 31.17 23.06
C ARG A 651 15.08 31.15 24.04
N LEU A 652 16.29 31.43 23.57
CA LEU A 652 17.46 31.55 24.44
C LEU A 652 17.40 32.81 25.32
N ALA A 653 16.99 33.96 24.77
CA ALA A 653 16.82 35.18 25.55
C ALA A 653 15.77 35.01 26.66
N GLN A 654 14.65 34.37 26.36
CA GLN A 654 13.63 34.01 27.35
C GLN A 654 14.16 33.08 28.44
N GLN A 655 15.21 32.30 28.17
CA GLN A 655 15.88 31.42 29.14
C GLN A 655 17.06 32.08 29.87
N GLY A 656 17.15 33.41 29.78
CA GLY A 656 18.12 34.25 30.47
C GLY A 656 19.48 34.39 29.76
N TYR A 657 19.68 33.80 28.57
CA TYR A 657 20.95 33.90 27.85
C TYR A 657 21.08 35.23 27.12
N LYS A 658 22.30 35.79 27.08
CA LYS A 658 22.62 36.95 26.24
C LYS A 658 22.81 36.48 24.80
N THR A 659 21.91 36.88 23.90
CA THR A 659 21.91 36.41 22.50
C THR A 659 22.27 37.53 21.53
N VAL A 660 23.16 37.22 20.60
CA VAL A 660 23.55 38.14 19.51
C VAL A 660 23.36 37.42 18.19
N VAL A 661 22.50 37.98 17.33
CA VAL A 661 22.22 37.48 15.99
C VAL A 661 23.14 38.20 14.99
N PHE A 662 23.88 37.45 14.20
CA PHE A 662 24.73 37.96 13.13
C PHE A 662 24.05 37.64 11.79
N ASP A 663 23.70 38.67 11.01
CA ASP A 663 23.11 38.48 9.68
C ASP A 663 23.95 39.20 8.61
N ALA A 664 24.06 38.55 7.45
CA ALA A 664 24.73 39.12 6.28
C ALA A 664 23.87 40.15 5.55
N LEU A 665 22.55 40.17 5.78
CA LEU A 665 21.63 41.14 5.20
C LEU A 665 21.64 42.47 5.97
N PRO A 666 21.23 43.59 5.33
CA PRO A 666 21.16 44.89 5.98
C PRO A 666 20.09 44.99 7.08
N GLU A 667 19.04 44.17 7.00
CA GLU A 667 17.96 44.09 7.99
C GLU A 667 17.61 42.63 8.33
N PRO A 668 17.23 42.33 9.60
CA PRO A 668 16.82 40.99 10.01
C PRO A 668 15.45 40.59 9.44
N GLY A 669 15.22 39.29 9.33
CA GLY A 669 14.00 38.68 8.79
C GLY A 669 14.28 37.67 7.66
N GLY A 670 15.51 37.64 7.15
CA GLY A 670 15.96 36.66 6.15
C GLY A 670 15.06 36.62 4.91
N MET A 671 14.70 35.43 4.44
CA MET A 671 13.85 35.26 3.24
C MET A 671 12.43 35.83 3.40
N MET A 672 11.93 36.01 4.63
CA MET A 672 10.64 36.71 4.85
C MET A 672 10.77 38.18 4.45
N MET A 673 11.97 38.74 4.60
CA MET A 673 12.27 40.14 4.38
C MET A 673 12.68 40.46 2.94
N VAL A 674 13.39 39.55 2.27
CA VAL A 674 13.92 39.80 0.91
C VAL A 674 13.32 38.88 -0.16
N GLY A 675 12.83 37.69 0.21
CA GLY A 675 12.47 36.64 -0.75
C GLY A 675 10.99 36.57 -1.14
N ILE A 676 10.09 37.12 -0.32
CA ILE A 676 8.64 37.10 -0.59
C ILE A 676 8.21 38.49 -1.10
N PRO A 677 7.45 38.61 -2.21
CA PRO A 677 6.96 39.89 -2.70
C PRO A 677 6.13 40.64 -1.66
N GLU A 678 6.30 41.95 -1.59
CA GLU A 678 5.67 42.82 -0.57
C GLU A 678 4.13 42.76 -0.61
N GLN A 679 3.54 42.59 -1.80
CA GLN A 679 2.09 42.44 -1.96
C GLN A 679 1.54 41.18 -1.26
N ARG A 680 2.38 40.15 -1.08
CA ARG A 680 2.03 38.93 -0.33
C ARG A 680 2.38 39.04 1.14
N LEU A 681 3.50 39.71 1.46
CA LEU A 681 3.99 39.88 2.83
C LEU A 681 4.55 41.29 3.04
N PRO A 682 3.74 42.22 3.62
CA PRO A 682 4.16 43.60 3.86
C PRO A 682 5.40 43.70 4.73
N ARG A 683 6.35 44.55 4.35
CA ARG A 683 7.65 44.71 5.03
C ARG A 683 7.49 45.21 6.47
N ASP A 684 6.61 46.18 6.69
CA ASP A 684 6.38 46.76 8.02
C ASP A 684 5.82 45.74 9.02
N LEU A 685 5.05 44.76 8.53
CA LEU A 685 4.55 43.67 9.36
C LEU A 685 5.67 42.74 9.80
N VAL A 686 6.60 42.41 8.90
CA VAL A 686 7.79 41.62 9.24
C VAL A 686 8.62 42.39 10.27
N ARG A 687 8.90 43.68 10.03
CA ARG A 687 9.64 44.55 10.97
C ARG A 687 8.99 44.59 12.35
N ALA A 688 7.65 44.71 12.42
CA ALA A 688 6.93 44.70 13.68
C ALA A 688 7.08 43.37 14.45
N GLU A 689 7.01 42.21 13.75
CA GLU A 689 7.23 40.91 14.40
C GLU A 689 8.69 40.71 14.82
N VAL A 690 9.66 41.21 14.06
CA VAL A 690 11.07 41.21 14.47
C VAL A 690 11.28 42.12 15.68
N ALA A 691 10.73 43.33 15.68
CA ALA A 691 10.84 44.26 16.80
C ALA A 691 10.28 43.67 18.10
N ASN A 692 9.17 42.91 18.03
CA ASN A 692 8.66 42.16 19.18
C ASN A 692 9.72 41.20 19.76
N ILE A 693 10.48 40.50 18.90
CA ILE A 693 11.53 39.58 19.34
C ILE A 693 12.67 40.34 20.01
N LEU A 694 13.08 41.48 19.44
CA LEU A 694 14.19 42.29 19.98
C LEU A 694 13.87 42.84 21.38
N ARG A 695 12.59 43.08 21.69
CA ARG A 695 12.15 43.46 23.04
C ARG A 695 12.45 42.43 24.13
N ALA A 696 12.79 41.19 23.77
CA ALA A 696 13.27 40.18 24.72
C ALA A 696 14.75 40.35 25.12
N GLY A 697 15.44 41.40 24.63
CA GLY A 697 16.88 41.61 24.86
C GLY A 697 17.78 40.91 23.85
N VAL A 698 17.26 40.60 22.65
CA VAL A 698 18.05 40.03 21.55
C VAL A 698 18.80 41.16 20.82
N GLU A 699 20.13 41.06 20.74
CA GLU A 699 20.95 41.97 19.93
C GLU A 699 21.06 41.45 18.49
N VAL A 700 21.06 42.35 17.50
CA VAL A 700 21.26 42.00 16.09
C VAL A 700 22.38 42.84 15.50
N ARG A 701 23.32 42.18 14.83
CA ARG A 701 24.41 42.76 14.05
C ARG A 701 24.24 42.40 12.58
N ASN A 702 23.75 43.36 11.80
CA ASN A 702 23.54 43.24 10.36
C ASN A 702 24.83 43.49 9.58
N ASN A 703 24.83 43.17 8.29
CA ASN A 703 25.99 43.29 7.40
C ASN A 703 27.24 42.55 7.90
N MET A 704 27.05 41.46 8.65
CA MET A 704 28.09 40.62 9.22
C MET A 704 27.98 39.22 8.61
N ARG A 705 28.82 38.93 7.62
CA ARG A 705 28.86 37.65 6.93
C ARG A 705 29.89 36.72 7.56
N TRP A 706 29.41 35.63 8.13
CA TRP A 706 30.24 34.53 8.61
C TRP A 706 31.14 33.99 7.49
N GLY A 707 32.43 33.80 7.80
CA GLY A 707 33.48 33.37 6.87
C GLY A 707 34.12 34.50 6.06
N ARG A 708 33.58 35.73 6.11
CA ARG A 708 34.17 36.94 5.52
C ARG A 708 34.53 37.96 6.58
N ASP A 709 33.56 38.34 7.40
CA ASP A 709 33.69 39.43 8.37
C ASP A 709 34.05 38.92 9.78
N PHE A 710 33.75 37.64 10.07
CA PHE A 710 34.13 36.95 11.30
C PHE A 710 34.14 35.42 11.10
N THR A 711 34.83 34.71 12.00
CA THR A 711 34.93 33.24 12.04
C THR A 711 34.36 32.67 13.35
N LEU A 712 34.24 31.34 13.44
CA LEU A 712 33.82 30.70 14.70
C LEU A 712 34.85 30.89 15.82
N ASP A 713 36.14 30.93 15.48
CA ASP A 713 37.22 31.17 16.43
C ASP A 713 37.20 32.62 16.96
N ASP A 714 36.81 33.59 16.13
CA ASP A 714 36.59 34.97 16.57
C ASP A 714 35.49 35.05 17.64
N LEU A 715 34.34 34.41 17.38
CA LEU A 715 33.25 34.35 18.37
C LEU A 715 33.69 33.66 19.67
N LYS A 716 34.47 32.58 19.57
CA LYS A 716 35.00 31.91 20.76
C LYS A 716 35.92 32.84 21.56
N ARG A 717 36.81 33.59 20.89
CA ARG A 717 37.70 34.58 21.53
C ARG A 717 36.94 35.76 22.12
N GLU A 718 35.86 36.19 21.48
CA GLU A 718 34.96 37.22 21.99
C GLU A 718 34.15 36.76 23.21
N GLY A 719 34.20 35.47 23.57
CA GLY A 719 33.61 34.89 24.77
C GLY A 719 32.17 34.40 24.60
N TYR A 720 31.79 34.00 23.38
CA TYR A 720 30.57 33.24 23.14
C TYR A 720 30.80 31.76 23.49
N GLU A 721 29.91 31.17 24.29
CA GLU A 721 30.04 29.79 24.78
C GLU A 721 29.39 28.74 23.87
N ALA A 722 28.51 29.17 22.97
CA ALA A 722 27.82 28.33 22.00
C ALA A 722 27.48 29.14 20.75
N VAL A 723 27.39 28.43 19.61
CA VAL A 723 27.01 29.02 18.33
C VAL A 723 25.87 28.23 17.70
N ILE A 724 24.84 28.92 17.22
CA ILE A 724 23.75 28.35 16.42
C ILE A 724 23.88 28.82 14.97
N LEU A 725 24.01 27.89 14.03
CA LEU A 725 24.00 28.16 12.59
C LEU A 725 22.56 28.07 12.07
N ALA A 726 21.94 29.23 11.83
CA ALA A 726 20.57 29.41 11.36
C ALA A 726 20.48 30.02 9.94
N ILE A 727 21.33 29.55 9.03
CA ILE A 727 21.65 30.21 7.76
C ILE A 727 20.66 29.97 6.59
N GLY A 728 19.58 29.21 6.84
CA GLY A 728 18.54 28.86 5.86
C GLY A 728 18.95 27.86 4.77
N THR A 729 17.97 27.30 4.05
CA THR A 729 18.19 26.35 2.94
C THR A 729 18.56 27.09 1.66
N ARG A 730 19.75 26.79 1.10
CA ARG A 730 20.30 27.49 -0.08
C ARG A 730 20.34 26.64 -1.35
N LYS A 731 19.77 25.43 -1.31
CA LYS A 731 19.67 24.54 -2.47
C LYS A 731 18.44 24.93 -3.29
N LYS A 732 18.63 25.39 -4.53
CA LYS A 732 17.53 25.62 -5.48
C LYS A 732 16.82 24.29 -5.74
N ARG A 733 15.49 24.31 -5.82
CA ARG A 733 14.68 23.24 -6.42
C ARG A 733 14.25 23.78 -7.78
N GLY A 734 14.65 23.13 -8.87
CA GLY A 734 14.17 23.50 -10.21
C GLY A 734 12.65 23.42 -10.26
N LEU A 735 12.02 24.31 -11.02
CA LEU A 735 10.61 24.15 -11.36
C LEU A 735 10.52 23.01 -12.38
N ASP A 736 9.89 21.90 -12.01
CA ASP A 736 9.67 20.75 -12.90
C ASP A 736 8.47 21.05 -13.80
N LEU A 737 8.60 22.08 -14.63
CA LEU A 737 7.58 22.55 -15.56
C LEU A 737 8.11 22.48 -16.99
N PRO A 738 7.33 21.94 -17.95
CA PRO A 738 7.71 21.98 -19.36
C PRO A 738 8.01 23.42 -19.81
N GLY A 739 9.19 23.67 -20.37
CA GLY A 739 9.62 24.99 -20.83
C GLY A 739 10.31 25.87 -19.79
N VAL A 740 10.61 25.37 -18.58
CA VAL A 740 11.43 26.12 -17.61
C VAL A 740 12.82 26.48 -18.16
N GLU A 741 13.35 25.64 -19.05
CA GLU A 741 14.60 25.84 -19.81
C GLU A 741 14.62 27.21 -20.52
N LEU A 742 13.45 27.67 -20.99
CA LEU A 742 13.29 28.93 -21.73
C LEU A 742 13.37 30.17 -20.83
N LEU A 743 13.17 30.01 -19.52
CA LEU A 743 13.32 31.10 -18.54
C LEU A 743 14.80 31.40 -18.26
N ASP A 744 15.64 30.37 -18.32
CA ASP A 744 17.10 30.50 -18.22
C ASP A 744 17.67 31.15 -19.50
N GLU A 745 17.11 30.85 -20.68
CA GLU A 745 17.47 31.49 -21.97
C GLU A 745 17.04 32.97 -22.05
N ALA A 746 16.04 33.39 -21.27
CA ALA A 746 15.54 34.76 -21.21
C ALA A 746 16.32 35.67 -20.22
N GLY A 747 17.39 35.18 -19.57
CA GLY A 747 18.34 36.00 -18.82
C GLY A 747 17.86 36.49 -17.44
N ILE A 748 16.91 35.82 -16.79
CA ILE A 748 16.44 36.21 -15.45
C ILE A 748 17.23 35.47 -14.36
N ALA A 749 18.40 36.00 -13.97
CA ALA A 749 18.86 36.15 -12.56
C ALA A 749 20.34 36.60 -12.42
N HIS A 750 20.61 37.81 -11.92
CA HIS A 750 21.92 38.23 -11.34
C HIS A 750 21.71 39.34 -10.28
N ASP A 751 22.60 39.47 -9.29
CA ASP A 751 22.76 40.68 -8.45
C ASP A 751 24.00 41.51 -8.87
N GLU A 752 24.27 42.62 -8.17
CA GLU A 752 25.15 43.73 -8.60
C GLU A 752 26.68 43.47 -8.54
N ASP A 753 27.13 42.28 -8.14
CA ASP A 753 28.49 41.78 -8.49
C ASP A 753 28.45 40.89 -9.76
N GLY A 754 27.30 40.79 -10.43
CA GLY A 754 27.08 40.04 -11.66
C GLY A 754 27.08 38.52 -11.51
N ARG A 755 26.85 37.97 -10.30
CA ARG A 755 27.03 36.52 -10.03
C ARG A 755 25.72 35.80 -9.69
N ILE A 756 25.61 34.56 -10.16
CA ILE A 756 24.74 33.50 -9.60
C ILE A 756 25.62 32.60 -8.74
N LYS A 757 25.55 32.58 -7.40
CA LYS A 757 26.29 31.58 -6.58
C LYS A 757 25.78 31.38 -5.14
N VAL A 758 26.04 30.31 -4.38
CA VAL A 758 26.07 28.80 -4.45
C VAL A 758 26.11 28.38 -2.96
N GLY A 759 25.50 27.25 -2.57
CA GLY A 759 25.44 26.78 -1.18
C GLY A 759 26.78 26.31 -0.57
N PHE A 760 26.81 26.24 0.76
CA PHE A 760 27.86 25.63 1.57
C PHE A 760 27.23 24.63 2.55
N ALA A 761 27.79 23.44 2.67
CA ALA A 761 27.62 22.56 3.83
C ALA A 761 28.88 22.70 4.68
N PHE A 762 28.74 22.67 6.00
CA PHE A 762 29.86 22.84 6.93
C PHE A 762 29.92 21.64 7.86
N GLU A 763 31.05 20.94 7.85
CA GLU A 763 31.45 20.06 8.96
C GLU A 763 32.19 20.92 9.99
N THR A 764 31.85 20.73 11.26
CA THR A 764 32.49 21.42 12.37
C THR A 764 33.04 20.40 13.35
N ASN A 765 34.32 20.56 13.71
CA ASN A 765 35.01 19.75 14.71
C ASN A 765 34.91 20.40 16.10
N LEU A 766 34.14 21.50 16.23
CA LEU A 766 34.04 22.30 17.44
C LEU A 766 32.90 21.81 18.32
N GLU A 767 33.20 21.59 19.60
CA GLU A 767 32.18 21.33 20.63
C GLU A 767 31.23 22.54 20.75
N ARG A 768 29.91 22.27 20.96
CA ARG A 768 28.85 23.27 21.21
C ARG A 768 28.47 24.17 20.02
N VAL A 769 28.65 23.68 18.80
CA VAL A 769 28.06 24.28 17.58
C VAL A 769 26.83 23.48 17.17
N PHE A 770 25.68 24.17 17.04
CA PHE A 770 24.42 23.57 16.59
C PHE A 770 24.03 24.15 15.23
N ALA A 771 23.63 23.32 14.27
CA ALA A 771 23.14 23.80 12.97
C ALA A 771 21.65 23.47 12.79
N ALA A 772 20.86 24.47 12.42
CA ALA A 772 19.43 24.35 12.14
C ALA A 772 19.06 25.24 10.95
N GLY A 773 18.53 24.69 9.87
CA GLY A 773 18.18 25.45 8.66
C GLY A 773 16.68 25.55 8.41
N ASP A 774 16.21 26.70 7.94
CA ASP A 774 14.86 26.86 7.40
C ASP A 774 14.77 26.40 5.95
N GLY A 775 14.04 25.33 5.69
CA GLY A 775 13.62 24.89 4.36
C GLY A 775 12.11 24.76 4.31
N VAL A 776 11.41 25.88 4.15
CA VAL A 776 9.96 25.85 3.85
C VAL A 776 9.77 25.99 2.36
N ILE A 777 9.88 24.89 1.61
CA ILE A 777 9.20 24.75 0.30
C ILE A 777 8.79 23.27 0.17
N GLY A 778 7.49 23.03 -0.02
CA GLY A 778 6.89 21.69 -0.17
C GLY A 778 7.33 20.93 -1.41
#